data_AF-A0A2U1PEV3-F1
#
_entry.id   AF-A0A2U1PEV3-F1
#
_cell.length_a   1.000
_cell.length_b   1.000
_cell.length_c   1.000
_cell.angle_alpha   90.00
_cell.angle_beta   90.00
_cell.angle_gamma   90.00
#
_symmetry.space_group_name_H-M   'P 1'
#
loop_
_entity.id
_entity.type
_entity.pdbx_description
1 polymer ?
#
loop_
_entity_poly.entity_id
_entity_poly.type
_entity_poly.pdbx_seq_one_letter_code
_entity_poly.pdbx_strand_id
1 'polypeptide(L)'
;MALVKELEHLKISLDVIKSATNNFGVENFIGVGGFGKVYKGEISENGRLTKTVAIKRLDRRHGQGDHEFLTEIMMLSRYRHKNLVSLIGFCDEDDEKILVYEYEFNGSLEKYLSSEDLTWSQRLKICIGAARGLEYLHNPLGTQQRVLHRDVKSANFLLDHNWEAKISDFGLSRIGPANQEFTFLVSTVVGTLGYCDPLYAETGILTKESDVYSFGVVLFEVLCGRFCIGKHDDEHRLLIPLAQRSYEKGTLDDIIFRGLREQMEPYSLKTFSSVAYQCLKRNREERPTMVDVLSALELASEYQESYESGKPMEYEEILQMADREHPLVYTNKRELISLLTSGILVDWGRRWFSLSKNEHNCELISASEFSFQDPDVIEWIPHPRSRFSEVAKIESARELNIEVDIETIFLSPGIAYAAYLVFMIDGLELQKSEVDETGVSGNLQLMGLTYKLKEVCEGSITYIADNANDGWMIIELCQFICYKKVTKLEVFLGSTFEYRGIVLEGIQFLPIEKFFYLDKDGIKCCMLSASSVLKASEILSTFHWISTSESRFGKVAECLSGNSFRINCHINSHMLSSNTAYAVYLVYTLPENSRGIYTCPLQVQDSDKYNSTTFFCACLIAQETHVINKIKDDGDHSQIPELWPLYRPKLDSIPKERKDGWMEVQIMEYKSDEVVSIERARFVLSLCVPQLELTGLIVVGIEIRPL
;
A
#
# COMPACT_ATOMS: atom_id res chain seq x y z
N MET A 1 34.72 -43.92 -7.57
CA MET A 1 35.46 -44.61 -6.48
C MET A 1 36.34 -43.68 -5.64
N ALA A 2 37.09 -42.71 -6.21
CA ALA A 2 37.89 -41.78 -5.40
C ALA A 2 37.04 -40.85 -4.49
N LEU A 3 35.95 -40.28 -5.02
CA LEU A 3 35.05 -39.39 -4.27
C LEU A 3 34.36 -40.08 -3.06
N VAL A 4 34.02 -41.37 -3.19
CA VAL A 4 33.38 -42.14 -2.10
C VAL A 4 34.36 -42.39 -0.95
N LYS A 5 35.67 -42.51 -1.24
CA LYS A 5 36.70 -42.62 -0.20
C LYS A 5 36.88 -41.31 0.59
N GLU A 6 36.78 -40.15 -0.07
CA GLU A 6 36.88 -38.84 0.60
C GLU A 6 35.67 -38.58 1.53
N LEU A 7 34.53 -39.19 1.23
CA LEU A 7 33.28 -39.04 1.98
C LEU A 7 33.03 -40.19 2.98
N GLU A 8 34.03 -41.04 3.27
CA GLU A 8 33.89 -42.14 4.25
C GLU A 8 33.46 -41.65 5.64
N HIS A 9 33.87 -40.44 6.02
CA HIS A 9 33.49 -39.80 7.29
C HIS A 9 31.98 -39.51 7.41
N LEU A 10 31.23 -39.53 6.30
CA LEU A 10 29.77 -39.37 6.27
C LEU A 10 29.02 -40.71 6.26
N LYS A 11 29.73 -41.85 6.28
CA LYS A 11 29.11 -43.17 6.25
C LYS A 11 28.48 -43.49 7.62
N ILE A 12 27.21 -43.87 7.60
CA ILE A 12 26.44 -44.32 8.77
C ILE A 12 26.11 -45.79 8.56
N SER A 13 26.34 -46.63 9.58
CA SER A 13 26.05 -48.07 9.46
C SER A 13 24.54 -48.34 9.41
N LEU A 14 24.17 -49.41 8.72
CA LEU A 14 22.77 -49.81 8.58
C LEU A 14 22.13 -50.13 9.94
N ASP A 15 22.89 -50.65 10.90
CA ASP A 15 22.43 -50.96 12.26
C ASP A 15 22.00 -49.71 13.04
N VAL A 16 22.75 -48.60 12.88
CA VAL A 16 22.40 -47.31 13.48
C VAL A 16 21.11 -46.79 12.86
N ILE A 17 20.95 -46.88 11.54
CA ILE A 17 19.75 -46.44 10.82
C ILE A 17 18.52 -47.27 11.23
N LYS A 18 18.67 -48.60 11.31
CA LYS A 18 17.59 -49.50 11.77
C LYS A 18 17.20 -49.16 13.21
N SER A 19 18.17 -48.92 14.08
CA SER A 19 17.89 -48.54 15.48
C SER A 19 17.17 -47.18 15.56
N ALA A 20 17.61 -46.18 14.78
CA ALA A 20 17.04 -44.83 14.74
C ALA A 20 15.58 -44.79 14.21
N THR A 21 15.18 -45.76 13.39
CA THR A 21 13.88 -45.80 12.71
C THR A 21 12.96 -46.91 13.22
N ASN A 22 13.34 -47.62 14.28
CA ASN A 22 12.68 -48.85 14.73
C ASN A 22 12.47 -49.85 13.58
N ASN A 23 13.56 -50.13 12.85
CA ASN A 23 13.63 -50.99 11.68
C ASN A 23 12.65 -50.57 10.56
N PHE A 24 12.66 -49.27 10.22
CA PHE A 24 11.75 -48.68 9.24
C PHE A 24 10.26 -48.88 9.60
N GLY A 25 9.95 -48.74 10.89
CA GLY A 25 8.60 -48.88 11.43
C GLY A 25 7.60 -47.93 10.79
N VAL A 26 6.33 -48.33 10.75
CA VAL A 26 5.24 -47.58 10.10
C VAL A 26 4.98 -46.25 10.83
N GLU A 27 5.17 -46.22 12.14
CA GLU A 27 5.08 -45.03 12.99
C GLU A 27 6.11 -43.95 12.65
N ASN A 28 7.22 -44.33 12.05
CA ASN A 28 8.29 -43.44 11.63
C ASN A 28 8.17 -43.05 10.16
N PHE A 29 7.20 -43.58 9.42
CA PHE A 29 7.03 -43.25 8.00
C PHE A 29 6.52 -41.82 7.82
N ILE A 30 7.23 -41.02 7.02
CA ILE A 30 6.85 -39.63 6.70
C ILE A 30 6.11 -39.57 5.36
N GLY A 31 6.61 -40.28 4.35
CA GLY A 31 6.05 -40.21 3.00
C GLY A 31 6.84 -41.01 1.97
N VAL A 32 6.34 -41.00 0.74
CA VAL A 32 7.02 -41.57 -0.43
C VAL A 32 7.47 -40.42 -1.32
N GLY A 33 8.78 -40.29 -1.54
CA GLY A 33 9.34 -39.41 -2.56
C GLY A 33 9.49 -40.13 -3.90
N GLY A 34 9.90 -39.41 -4.95
CA GLY A 34 10.07 -39.97 -6.30
C GLY A 34 11.04 -41.16 -6.39
N PHE A 35 11.95 -41.28 -5.43
CA PHE A 35 13.03 -42.28 -5.43
C PHE A 35 13.02 -43.24 -4.23
N GLY A 36 12.00 -43.19 -3.37
CA GLY A 36 11.94 -44.08 -2.21
C GLY A 36 11.09 -43.60 -1.05
N LYS A 37 11.11 -44.36 0.04
CA LYS A 37 10.35 -44.05 1.26
C LYS A 37 11.20 -43.21 2.22
N VAL A 38 10.58 -42.24 2.87
CA VAL A 38 11.23 -41.36 3.84
C VAL A 38 10.70 -41.66 5.25
N TYR A 39 11.62 -41.80 6.20
CA TYR A 39 11.34 -42.12 7.59
C TYR A 39 11.93 -41.06 8.52
N LYS A 40 11.24 -40.76 9.62
CA LYS A 40 11.77 -39.98 10.73
C LYS A 40 12.63 -40.90 11.59
N GLY A 41 13.73 -40.38 12.12
CA GLY A 41 14.53 -41.11 13.09
C GLY A 41 15.24 -40.20 14.06
N GLU A 42 15.82 -40.79 15.10
CA GLU A 42 16.67 -40.10 16.07
C GLU A 42 18.04 -40.78 16.13
N ILE A 43 19.09 -40.03 15.80
CA ILE A 43 20.47 -40.52 15.87
C ILE A 43 21.15 -39.90 17.08
N SER A 44 21.72 -40.74 17.95
CA SER A 44 22.49 -40.31 19.11
C SER A 44 23.95 -40.07 18.72
N GLU A 45 24.44 -38.85 18.89
CA GLU A 45 25.86 -38.54 18.70
C GLU A 45 26.59 -38.62 20.06
N ASN A 46 27.56 -39.53 20.17
CA ASN A 46 28.43 -39.72 21.35
C ASN A 46 27.68 -39.78 22.70
N GLY A 47 26.46 -40.34 22.70
CA GLY A 47 25.66 -40.59 23.91
C GLY A 47 25.12 -39.35 24.64
N ARG A 48 25.08 -38.16 24.02
CA ARG A 48 24.63 -36.93 24.71
C ARG A 48 23.63 -36.02 23.99
N LEU A 49 23.46 -36.10 22.67
CA LEU A 49 22.40 -35.39 21.94
C LEU A 49 21.76 -36.29 20.88
N THR A 50 20.43 -36.36 20.89
CA THR A 50 19.62 -36.98 19.83
C THR A 50 19.34 -35.94 18.75
N LYS A 51 19.84 -36.15 17.53
CA LYS A 51 19.47 -35.34 16.36
C LYS A 51 18.31 -36.01 15.65
N THR A 52 17.22 -35.27 15.45
CA THR A 52 16.09 -35.71 14.62
C THR A 52 16.48 -35.65 13.15
N VAL A 53 16.29 -36.75 12.44
CA VAL A 53 16.73 -36.90 11.04
C VAL A 53 15.61 -37.39 10.14
N ALA A 54 15.71 -37.05 8.86
CA ALA A 54 14.93 -37.64 7.78
C ALA A 54 15.79 -38.67 7.05
N ILE A 55 15.27 -39.88 6.86
CA ILE A 55 15.99 -41.04 6.34
C ILE A 55 15.27 -41.51 5.06
N LYS A 56 15.84 -41.18 3.90
CA LYS A 56 15.33 -41.55 2.58
C LYS A 56 15.96 -42.87 2.16
N ARG A 57 15.18 -43.95 2.22
CA ARG A 57 15.57 -45.29 1.76
C ARG A 57 15.17 -45.44 0.30
N LEU A 58 16.16 -45.52 -0.59
CA LEU A 58 15.90 -45.58 -2.02
C LEU A 58 15.31 -46.91 -2.46
N ASP A 59 14.35 -46.88 -3.39
CA ASP A 59 13.76 -48.09 -3.97
C ASP A 59 14.48 -48.46 -5.27
N ARG A 60 15.25 -49.55 -5.24
CA ARG A 60 16.07 -50.00 -6.37
C ARG A 60 15.37 -51.00 -7.29
N ARG A 61 14.08 -51.30 -7.06
CA ARG A 61 13.33 -52.36 -7.79
C ARG A 61 13.23 -52.17 -9.31
N HIS A 62 13.48 -50.97 -9.83
CA HIS A 62 13.44 -50.67 -11.26
C HIS A 62 14.81 -50.29 -11.87
N GLY A 63 15.92 -50.46 -11.12
CA GLY A 63 17.27 -50.16 -11.62
C GLY A 63 17.63 -48.67 -11.77
N GLN A 64 16.69 -47.75 -11.49
CA GLN A 64 16.94 -46.32 -11.26
C GLN A 64 17.15 -46.09 -9.76
N GLY A 65 18.13 -45.27 -9.36
CA GLY A 65 18.40 -44.96 -7.95
C GLY A 65 19.88 -44.85 -7.60
N ASP A 66 20.76 -45.64 -8.24
CA ASP A 66 22.19 -45.63 -7.93
C ASP A 66 22.88 -44.34 -8.41
N HIS A 67 22.50 -43.84 -9.60
CA HIS A 67 23.02 -42.57 -10.13
C HIS A 67 22.51 -41.39 -9.31
N GLU A 68 21.23 -41.40 -8.95
CA GLU A 68 20.57 -40.37 -8.16
C GLU A 68 21.16 -40.30 -6.74
N PHE A 69 21.38 -41.45 -6.10
CA PHE A 69 22.03 -41.56 -4.80
C PHE A 69 23.43 -40.92 -4.80
N LEU A 70 24.27 -41.30 -5.77
CA LEU A 70 25.63 -40.75 -5.88
C LEU A 70 25.63 -39.26 -6.23
N THR A 71 24.69 -38.82 -7.08
CA THR A 71 24.55 -37.40 -7.46
C THR A 71 24.16 -36.58 -6.24
N GLU A 72 23.18 -37.03 -5.46
CA GLU A 72 22.69 -36.31 -4.28
C GLU A 72 23.77 -36.19 -3.20
N ILE A 73 24.53 -37.26 -2.94
CA ILE A 73 25.71 -37.23 -2.04
C ILE A 73 26.74 -36.21 -2.55
N MET A 74 27.08 -36.25 -3.84
CA MET A 74 28.07 -35.35 -4.43
C MET A 74 27.64 -33.88 -4.34
N MET A 75 26.36 -33.59 -4.60
CA MET A 75 25.85 -32.22 -4.55
C MET A 75 25.83 -31.69 -3.12
N LEU A 76 25.19 -32.39 -2.18
CA LEU A 76 24.99 -31.89 -0.82
C LEU A 76 26.24 -31.95 0.06
N SER A 77 27.26 -32.75 -0.32
CA SER A 77 28.57 -32.70 0.33
C SER A 77 29.39 -31.47 -0.07
N ARG A 78 29.18 -30.94 -1.29
CA ARG A 78 29.98 -29.85 -1.87
C ARG A 78 29.31 -28.48 -1.76
N TYR A 79 27.98 -28.43 -1.85
CA TYR A 79 27.21 -27.18 -1.85
C TYR A 79 26.46 -27.04 -0.53
N ARG A 80 26.73 -25.96 0.21
CA ARG A 80 26.15 -25.68 1.53
C ARG A 80 25.62 -24.27 1.59
N HIS A 81 24.35 -24.13 1.89
CA HIS A 81 23.67 -22.85 2.02
C HIS A 81 22.44 -23.01 2.91
N LYS A 82 22.01 -21.94 3.60
CA LYS A 82 20.89 -21.99 4.55
C LYS A 82 19.56 -22.45 3.92
N ASN A 83 19.38 -22.17 2.63
CA ASN A 83 18.20 -22.55 1.85
C ASN A 83 18.38 -23.85 1.06
N LEU A 84 19.36 -24.69 1.41
CA LEU A 84 19.49 -26.06 0.89
C LEU A 84 19.38 -27.05 2.05
N VAL A 85 18.84 -28.24 1.80
CA VAL A 85 18.81 -29.28 2.84
C VAL A 85 20.21 -29.74 3.22
N SER A 86 20.41 -30.08 4.49
CA SER A 86 21.70 -30.54 5.01
C SER A 86 21.78 -32.06 5.02
N LEU A 87 22.68 -32.63 4.22
CA LEU A 87 23.03 -34.05 4.29
C LEU A 87 23.87 -34.30 5.55
N ILE A 88 23.40 -35.18 6.42
CA ILE A 88 24.12 -35.64 7.62
C ILE A 88 25.04 -36.81 7.26
N GLY A 89 24.55 -37.74 6.45
CA GLY A 89 25.32 -38.90 6.05
C GLY A 89 24.57 -39.81 5.08
N PHE A 90 25.19 -40.95 4.78
CA PHE A 90 24.61 -41.96 3.90
C PHE A 90 24.97 -43.37 4.35
N CYS A 91 24.18 -44.35 3.91
CA CYS A 91 24.47 -45.77 4.06
C CYS A 91 24.49 -46.46 2.69
N ASP A 92 25.52 -47.28 2.51
CA ASP A 92 25.71 -48.19 1.39
C ASP A 92 26.22 -49.53 1.96
N GLU A 93 25.28 -50.35 2.44
CA GLU A 93 25.52 -51.62 3.14
C GLU A 93 24.36 -52.58 2.84
N ASP A 94 24.65 -53.89 2.75
CA ASP A 94 23.63 -54.95 2.55
C ASP A 94 22.62 -54.68 1.42
N ASP A 95 23.08 -54.12 0.31
CA ASP A 95 22.28 -53.72 -0.86
C ASP A 95 21.32 -52.53 -0.63
N GLU A 96 21.33 -51.95 0.57
CA GLU A 96 20.59 -50.74 0.95
C GLU A 96 21.34 -49.47 0.55
N LYS A 97 20.61 -48.51 -0.03
CA LYS A 97 21.08 -47.16 -0.35
C LYS A 97 20.19 -46.17 0.38
N ILE A 98 20.77 -45.46 1.36
CA ILE A 98 19.99 -44.62 2.28
C ILE A 98 20.68 -43.28 2.46
N LEU A 99 19.92 -42.20 2.35
CA LEU A 99 20.38 -40.84 2.60
C LEU A 99 19.78 -40.33 3.91
N VAL A 100 20.61 -39.69 4.74
CA VAL A 100 20.22 -39.17 6.05
C VAL A 100 20.39 -37.65 6.04
N TYR A 101 19.30 -36.93 6.27
CA TYR A 101 19.24 -35.48 6.27
C TYR A 101 18.83 -34.96 7.64
N GLU A 102 19.09 -33.69 7.88
CA GLU A 102 18.38 -32.96 8.94
C GLU A 102 16.87 -32.99 8.70
N TYR A 103 16.09 -33.17 9.78
CA TYR A 103 14.64 -33.22 9.68
C TYR A 103 14.04 -31.81 9.62
N GLU A 104 13.43 -31.48 8.48
CA GLU A 104 12.71 -30.22 8.29
C GLU A 104 11.28 -30.34 8.84
N PHE A 105 11.02 -29.65 9.95
CA PHE A 105 9.87 -29.90 10.83
C PHE A 105 8.51 -29.68 10.16
N ASN A 106 8.40 -28.66 9.29
CA ASN A 106 7.14 -28.31 8.65
C ASN A 106 6.89 -29.10 7.35
N GLY A 107 7.83 -29.95 6.90
CA GLY A 107 7.64 -30.75 5.69
C GLY A 107 7.66 -29.90 4.41
N SER A 108 6.99 -30.35 3.33
CA SER A 108 7.03 -29.68 2.03
C SER A 108 6.04 -28.51 1.90
N LEU A 109 6.39 -27.51 1.09
CA LEU A 109 5.51 -26.40 0.71
C LEU A 109 4.21 -26.88 0.05
N GLU A 110 4.28 -27.97 -0.73
CA GLU A 110 3.12 -28.62 -1.36
C GLU A 110 1.97 -28.88 -0.38
N LYS A 111 2.27 -29.25 0.88
CA LYS A 111 1.26 -29.52 1.92
C LYS A 111 0.38 -28.31 2.23
N TYR A 112 0.88 -27.10 2.00
CA TYR A 112 0.27 -25.86 2.45
C TYR A 112 -0.36 -25.04 1.32
N LEU A 113 -0.18 -25.42 0.05
CA LEU A 113 -0.63 -24.62 -1.09
C LEU A 113 -2.13 -24.30 -1.03
N SER A 114 -2.96 -25.32 -0.79
CA SER A 114 -4.43 -25.21 -0.69
C SER A 114 -4.93 -24.96 0.74
N SER A 115 -4.06 -24.56 1.66
CA SER A 115 -4.39 -24.28 3.06
C SER A 115 -4.32 -22.78 3.39
N GLU A 116 -5.14 -22.35 4.34
CA GLU A 116 -5.07 -21.02 4.95
C GLU A 116 -3.98 -20.91 6.04
N ASP A 117 -3.25 -21.99 6.32
CA ASP A 117 -2.17 -22.04 7.32
C ASP A 117 -1.01 -21.08 7.02
N LEU A 118 -0.86 -20.63 5.76
CA LEU A 118 0.16 -19.69 5.33
C LEU A 118 -0.46 -18.37 4.87
N THR A 119 -0.11 -17.28 5.56
CA THR A 119 -0.43 -15.92 5.13
C THR A 119 0.31 -15.55 3.84
N TRP A 120 -0.14 -14.48 3.18
CA TRP A 120 0.54 -13.99 1.98
C TRP A 120 2.01 -13.62 2.26
N SER A 121 2.27 -12.91 3.35
CA SER A 121 3.64 -12.56 3.79
C SER A 121 4.52 -13.78 4.07
N GLN A 122 3.97 -14.86 4.64
CA GLN A 122 4.73 -16.11 4.81
C GLN A 122 5.04 -16.78 3.47
N ARG A 123 4.07 -16.80 2.54
CA ARG A 123 4.28 -17.33 1.18
C ARG A 123 5.37 -16.57 0.43
N LEU A 124 5.40 -15.24 0.53
CA LEU A 124 6.48 -14.41 -0.02
C LEU A 124 7.84 -14.79 0.57
N LYS A 125 7.95 -14.89 1.90
CA LYS A 125 9.20 -15.27 2.58
C LYS A 125 9.70 -16.65 2.15
N ILE A 126 8.81 -17.62 2.01
CA ILE A 126 9.12 -18.96 1.50
C ILE A 126 9.66 -18.89 0.06
N CYS A 127 8.98 -18.16 -0.84
CA CYS A 127 9.42 -17.97 -2.22
C CYS A 127 10.79 -17.27 -2.30
N ILE A 128 11.03 -16.28 -1.45
CA ILE A 128 12.33 -15.59 -1.34
C ILE A 128 13.42 -16.58 -0.91
N GLY A 129 13.18 -17.39 0.13
CA GLY A 129 14.14 -18.42 0.58
C GLY A 129 14.46 -19.42 -0.54
N ALA A 130 13.44 -19.89 -1.25
CA ALA A 130 13.60 -20.79 -2.39
C ALA A 130 14.40 -20.14 -3.54
N ALA A 131 14.08 -18.87 -3.88
CA ALA A 131 14.79 -18.12 -4.90
C ALA A 131 16.26 -17.89 -4.54
N ARG A 132 16.58 -17.57 -3.27
CA ARG A 132 17.96 -17.47 -2.76
C ARG A 132 18.72 -18.79 -2.90
N GLY A 133 18.07 -19.92 -2.62
CA GLY A 133 18.67 -21.23 -2.81
C GLY A 133 19.01 -21.53 -4.28
N LEU A 134 18.09 -21.22 -5.20
CA LEU A 134 18.30 -21.41 -6.64
C LEU A 134 19.34 -20.45 -7.21
N GLU A 135 19.32 -19.18 -6.78
CA GLU A 135 20.34 -18.19 -7.11
C GLU A 135 21.72 -18.69 -6.70
N TYR A 136 21.88 -19.19 -5.48
CA TYR A 136 23.15 -19.76 -5.01
C TYR A 136 23.62 -20.94 -5.88
N LEU A 137 22.72 -21.84 -6.31
CA LEU A 137 23.06 -22.95 -7.20
C LEU A 137 23.46 -22.48 -8.60
N HIS A 138 22.81 -21.43 -9.08
CA HIS A 138 23.07 -20.85 -10.39
C HIS A 138 24.33 -19.96 -10.37
N ASN A 139 24.69 -19.36 -9.24
CA ASN A 139 25.80 -18.41 -9.15
C ASN A 139 27.14 -19.14 -8.99
N PRO A 140 28.10 -18.95 -9.93
CA PRO A 140 29.32 -19.76 -9.96
C PRO A 140 30.43 -19.36 -8.96
N LEU A 141 30.09 -18.70 -7.86
CA LEU A 141 31.05 -18.11 -6.90
C LEU A 141 32.17 -19.09 -6.51
N GLY A 142 33.42 -18.70 -6.80
CA GLY A 142 34.66 -19.38 -6.39
C GLY A 142 34.94 -20.76 -7.00
N THR A 143 33.91 -21.51 -7.42
CA THR A 143 34.02 -22.89 -7.91
C THR A 143 34.05 -23.01 -9.43
N GLN A 144 33.70 -21.93 -10.16
CA GLN A 144 33.53 -21.92 -11.63
C GLN A 144 32.55 -22.99 -12.15
N GLN A 145 31.61 -23.44 -11.30
CA GLN A 145 30.64 -24.48 -11.62
C GLN A 145 29.23 -23.98 -11.33
N ARG A 146 28.30 -24.26 -12.24
CA ARG A 146 26.88 -23.96 -12.09
C ARG A 146 26.12 -25.25 -11.82
N VAL A 147 25.23 -25.26 -10.83
CA VAL A 147 24.36 -26.40 -10.55
C VAL A 147 22.97 -26.13 -11.13
N LEU A 148 22.48 -27.07 -11.94
CA LEU A 148 21.12 -27.08 -12.47
C LEU A 148 20.32 -28.14 -11.71
N HIS A 149 19.23 -27.72 -11.06
CA HIS A 149 18.46 -28.57 -10.14
C HIS A 149 17.67 -29.63 -10.91
N ARG A 150 16.96 -29.22 -11.99
CA ARG A 150 16.14 -30.02 -12.93
C ARG A 150 14.83 -30.59 -12.40
N ASP A 151 14.60 -30.55 -11.10
CA ASP A 151 13.34 -31.00 -10.49
C ASP A 151 12.79 -29.98 -9.50
N VAL A 152 12.75 -28.72 -9.90
CA VAL A 152 12.15 -27.65 -9.10
C VAL A 152 10.63 -27.83 -9.07
N LYS A 153 10.06 -28.00 -7.88
CA LYS A 153 8.62 -28.15 -7.62
C LYS A 153 8.30 -27.88 -6.15
N SER A 154 7.05 -27.58 -5.83
CA SER A 154 6.59 -27.29 -4.46
C SER A 154 6.86 -28.43 -3.47
N ALA A 155 6.82 -29.69 -3.92
CA ALA A 155 7.17 -30.86 -3.10
C ALA A 155 8.65 -30.90 -2.67
N ASN A 156 9.54 -30.25 -3.42
CA ASN A 156 10.98 -30.26 -3.17
C ASN A 156 11.48 -29.04 -2.38
N PHE A 157 10.58 -28.10 -2.04
CA PHE A 157 10.85 -27.02 -1.11
C PHE A 157 10.37 -27.43 0.29
N LEU A 158 11.28 -27.89 1.14
CA LEU A 158 11.00 -28.23 2.53
C LEU A 158 11.05 -26.98 3.41
N LEU A 159 10.31 -26.99 4.51
CA LEU A 159 10.15 -25.87 5.42
C LEU A 159 10.70 -26.25 6.79
N ASP A 160 11.64 -25.45 7.29
CA ASP A 160 12.18 -25.62 8.62
C ASP A 160 11.20 -25.12 9.70
N HIS A 161 11.59 -25.19 10.98
CA HIS A 161 10.75 -24.76 12.11
C HIS A 161 10.40 -23.26 12.11
N ASN A 162 11.14 -22.43 11.37
CA ASN A 162 10.89 -21.00 11.20
C ASN A 162 10.17 -20.68 9.89
N TRP A 163 9.69 -21.70 9.16
CA TRP A 163 9.08 -21.58 7.84
C TRP A 163 10.04 -21.08 6.74
N GLU A 164 11.36 -21.21 6.96
CA GLU A 164 12.35 -20.90 5.93
C GLU A 164 12.42 -22.05 4.92
N ALA A 165 12.42 -21.73 3.63
CA ALA A 165 12.47 -22.72 2.56
C ALA A 165 13.88 -23.31 2.37
N LYS A 166 13.93 -24.63 2.17
CA LYS A 166 15.13 -25.40 1.84
C LYS A 166 14.89 -26.32 0.66
N ILE A 167 15.73 -26.18 -0.36
CA ILE A 167 15.66 -26.99 -1.58
C ILE A 167 16.19 -28.39 -1.29
N SER A 168 15.47 -29.41 -1.76
CA SER A 168 15.76 -30.83 -1.60
C SER A 168 15.69 -31.59 -2.93
N ASP A 169 16.11 -32.87 -2.91
CA ASP A 169 16.04 -33.81 -4.04
C ASP A 169 16.98 -33.51 -5.22
N PHE A 170 18.29 -33.54 -4.95
CA PHE A 170 19.35 -33.27 -5.92
C PHE A 170 19.70 -34.46 -6.83
N GLY A 171 18.94 -35.56 -6.76
CA GLY A 171 19.26 -36.80 -7.49
C GLY A 171 19.34 -36.63 -9.01
N LEU A 172 18.57 -35.68 -9.56
CA LEU A 172 18.54 -35.39 -11.00
C LEU A 172 19.52 -34.31 -11.43
N SER A 173 20.12 -33.57 -10.49
CA SER A 173 20.89 -32.35 -10.77
C SER A 173 22.11 -32.59 -11.66
N ARG A 174 22.57 -31.51 -12.30
CA ARG A 174 23.73 -31.52 -13.21
C ARG A 174 24.64 -30.32 -12.94
N ILE A 175 25.95 -30.55 -13.08
CA ILE A 175 26.94 -29.47 -13.03
C ILE A 175 27.24 -29.05 -14.46
N GLY A 176 27.12 -27.76 -14.74
CA GLY A 176 27.51 -27.15 -16.00
C GLY A 176 28.70 -26.20 -15.86
N PRO A 177 29.44 -25.95 -16.96
CA PRO A 177 30.56 -25.01 -16.97
C PRO A 177 30.07 -23.58 -16.72
N ALA A 178 30.69 -22.86 -15.76
CA ALA A 178 30.31 -21.48 -15.47
C ALA A 178 30.96 -20.43 -16.39
N ASN A 179 32.02 -20.80 -17.11
CA ASN A 179 32.75 -19.93 -18.03
C ASN A 179 32.05 -19.76 -19.38
N GLN A 180 30.88 -20.38 -19.57
CA GLN A 180 30.02 -20.19 -20.72
C GLN A 180 28.77 -19.42 -20.28
N GLU A 181 28.46 -18.34 -21.00
CA GLU A 181 27.30 -17.49 -20.76
C GLU A 181 25.99 -18.29 -20.80
N PHE A 182 25.97 -19.30 -21.67
CA PHE A 182 24.91 -20.28 -21.76
C PHE A 182 25.39 -21.65 -21.27
N THR A 183 24.74 -22.17 -20.23
CA THR A 183 24.99 -23.53 -19.75
C THR A 183 24.17 -24.52 -20.58
N PHE A 184 24.53 -24.75 -21.85
CA PHE A 184 23.83 -25.72 -22.69
C PHE A 184 24.35 -27.13 -22.42
N LEU A 185 23.54 -27.95 -21.75
CA LEU A 185 23.81 -29.37 -21.57
C LEU A 185 22.83 -30.18 -22.41
N VAL A 186 23.32 -30.85 -23.45
CA VAL A 186 22.55 -31.90 -24.13
C VAL A 186 22.43 -33.07 -23.16
N SER A 187 21.21 -33.35 -22.71
CA SER A 187 20.95 -34.38 -21.70
C SER A 187 19.63 -35.08 -22.01
N THR A 188 19.50 -36.33 -21.56
CA THR A 188 18.20 -37.01 -21.50
C THR A 188 17.19 -36.15 -20.75
N VAL A 189 16.00 -35.98 -21.31
CA VAL A 189 14.89 -35.23 -20.71
C VAL A 189 14.36 -35.99 -19.49
N VAL A 190 14.47 -35.36 -18.31
CA VAL A 190 13.94 -35.87 -17.03
C VAL A 190 13.41 -34.68 -16.22
N GLY A 191 12.49 -34.94 -15.29
CA GLY A 191 11.87 -33.92 -14.45
C GLY A 191 10.40 -34.25 -14.22
N THR A 192 9.74 -33.49 -13.36
CA THR A 192 8.31 -33.69 -13.05
C THR A 192 7.43 -33.06 -14.13
N LEU A 193 6.44 -33.81 -14.62
CA LEU A 193 5.45 -33.33 -15.60
C LEU A 193 4.72 -32.09 -15.05
N GLY A 194 4.52 -31.07 -15.91
CA GLY A 194 3.89 -29.80 -15.53
C GLY A 194 4.89 -28.71 -15.11
N TYR A 195 6.00 -29.09 -14.46
CA TYR A 195 7.08 -28.16 -14.10
C TYR A 195 8.17 -28.07 -15.17
N CYS A 196 8.34 -29.12 -15.97
CA CYS A 196 9.40 -29.22 -16.98
C CYS A 196 9.30 -28.08 -18.03
N ASP A 197 10.43 -27.41 -18.27
CA ASP A 197 10.56 -26.39 -19.31
C ASP A 197 10.20 -26.98 -20.69
N PRO A 198 9.22 -26.41 -21.41
CA PRO A 198 8.77 -26.94 -22.69
C PRO A 198 9.89 -26.97 -23.73
N LEU A 199 10.78 -25.98 -23.73
CA LEU A 199 11.88 -25.93 -24.70
C LEU A 199 12.93 -27.00 -24.38
N TYR A 200 13.18 -27.26 -23.10
CA TYR A 200 14.03 -28.38 -22.68
C TYR A 200 13.41 -29.73 -23.06
N ALA A 201 12.10 -29.90 -22.84
CA ALA A 201 11.39 -31.12 -23.21
C ALA A 201 11.43 -31.40 -24.73
N GLU A 202 11.34 -30.36 -25.55
CA GLU A 202 11.38 -30.46 -27.01
C GLU A 202 12.80 -30.67 -27.56
N THR A 203 13.80 -29.97 -27.00
CA THR A 203 15.16 -29.91 -27.59
C THR A 203 16.18 -30.81 -26.91
N GLY A 204 15.91 -31.26 -25.68
CA GLY A 204 16.89 -31.92 -24.81
C GLY A 204 18.01 -31.00 -24.30
N ILE A 205 17.93 -29.69 -24.57
CA ILE A 205 18.92 -28.70 -24.16
C ILE A 205 18.52 -28.11 -22.81
N LEU A 206 19.23 -28.53 -21.77
CA LEU A 206 19.02 -28.03 -20.41
C LEU A 206 19.85 -26.76 -20.18
N THR A 207 19.24 -25.75 -19.55
CA THR A 207 19.94 -24.53 -19.07
C THR A 207 19.45 -24.08 -17.70
N LYS A 208 20.05 -23.02 -17.13
CA LYS A 208 19.60 -22.41 -15.86
C LYS A 208 18.17 -21.85 -15.96
N GLU A 209 17.81 -21.35 -17.13
CA GLU A 209 16.48 -20.85 -17.45
C GLU A 209 15.41 -21.95 -17.39
N SER A 210 15.79 -23.22 -17.49
CA SER A 210 14.86 -24.34 -17.29
C SER A 210 14.43 -24.46 -15.83
N ASP A 211 15.33 -24.23 -14.87
CA ASP A 211 14.97 -24.16 -13.45
C ASP A 211 14.12 -22.89 -13.16
N VAL A 212 14.42 -21.77 -13.83
CA VAL A 212 13.62 -20.52 -13.73
C VAL A 212 12.18 -20.78 -14.16
N TYR A 213 11.97 -21.47 -15.29
CA TYR A 213 10.63 -21.84 -15.74
C TYR A 213 9.90 -22.69 -14.71
N SER A 214 10.55 -23.74 -14.21
CA SER A 214 9.96 -24.61 -13.18
C SER A 214 9.66 -23.85 -11.89
N PHE A 215 10.46 -22.84 -11.52
CA PHE A 215 10.19 -21.97 -10.39
C PHE A 215 8.98 -21.05 -10.65
N GLY A 216 8.83 -20.52 -11.86
CA GLY A 216 7.63 -19.77 -12.28
C GLY A 216 6.34 -20.58 -12.12
N VAL A 217 6.38 -21.89 -12.39
CA VAL A 217 5.26 -22.80 -12.12
C VAL A 217 4.93 -22.81 -10.62
N VAL A 218 5.93 -22.97 -9.77
CA VAL A 218 5.75 -22.97 -8.30
C VAL A 218 5.20 -21.63 -7.80
N LEU A 219 5.64 -20.50 -8.33
CA LEU A 219 5.11 -19.18 -7.95
C LEU A 219 3.59 -19.10 -8.22
N PHE A 220 3.11 -19.63 -9.35
CA PHE A 220 1.67 -19.71 -9.61
C PHE A 220 0.94 -20.73 -8.74
N GLU A 221 1.58 -21.84 -8.36
CA GLU A 221 0.99 -22.76 -7.38
C GLU A 221 0.78 -22.06 -6.02
N VAL A 222 1.76 -21.28 -5.58
CA VAL A 222 1.71 -20.49 -4.34
C VAL A 222 0.63 -19.41 -4.41
N LEU A 223 0.49 -18.75 -5.56
CA LEU A 223 -0.50 -17.70 -5.78
C LEU A 223 -1.94 -18.24 -5.83
N CYS A 224 -2.16 -19.30 -6.59
CA CYS A 224 -3.48 -19.86 -6.84
C CYS A 224 -3.92 -20.88 -5.79
N GLY A 225 -2.98 -21.36 -4.96
CA GLY A 225 -3.22 -22.42 -3.97
C GLY A 225 -3.67 -23.73 -4.63
N ARG A 226 -3.18 -24.00 -5.85
CA ARG A 226 -3.58 -25.13 -6.69
C ARG A 226 -2.35 -25.80 -7.28
N PHE A 227 -2.42 -27.12 -7.41
CA PHE A 227 -1.39 -27.91 -8.09
C PHE A 227 -1.38 -27.67 -9.60
N CYS A 228 -0.18 -27.68 -10.20
CA CYS A 228 -0.01 -27.48 -11.64
C CYS A 228 -0.72 -28.55 -12.48
N ILE A 229 -0.76 -29.79 -11.97
CA ILE A 229 -1.51 -30.93 -12.52
C ILE A 229 -2.33 -31.53 -11.38
N GLY A 230 -3.66 -31.46 -11.49
CA GLY A 230 -4.58 -31.98 -10.47
C GLY A 230 -5.98 -32.23 -11.03
N LYS A 231 -6.80 -32.97 -10.27
CA LYS A 231 -8.24 -33.07 -10.51
C LYS A 231 -8.92 -31.86 -9.88
N HIS A 232 -8.94 -30.75 -10.61
CA HIS A 232 -9.71 -29.57 -10.23
C HIS A 232 -11.16 -29.72 -10.75
N ASP A 233 -12.12 -29.19 -10.01
CA ASP A 233 -13.56 -29.26 -10.34
C ASP A 233 -13.99 -28.33 -11.49
N ASP A 234 -13.05 -27.61 -12.11
CA ASP A 234 -13.29 -26.74 -13.27
C ASP A 234 -12.82 -27.36 -14.61
N GLU A 235 -13.24 -26.77 -15.72
CA GLU A 235 -12.87 -27.22 -17.08
C GLU A 235 -11.36 -27.04 -17.38
N HIS A 236 -10.57 -26.45 -16.48
CA HIS A 236 -9.17 -26.07 -16.68
C HIS A 236 -8.22 -27.01 -15.94
N ARG A 237 -8.01 -28.20 -16.54
CA ARG A 237 -7.15 -29.27 -16.02
C ARG A 237 -5.66 -28.89 -15.79
N LEU A 238 -5.20 -27.75 -16.28
CA LEU A 238 -3.80 -27.31 -16.23
C LEU A 238 -3.72 -25.87 -15.73
N LEU A 239 -2.99 -25.65 -14.63
CA LEU A 239 -2.87 -24.33 -14.01
C LEU A 239 -2.18 -23.31 -14.92
N ILE A 240 -1.12 -23.71 -15.62
CA ILE A 240 -0.24 -22.76 -16.31
C ILE A 240 -0.91 -22.06 -17.51
N PRO A 241 -1.60 -22.77 -18.43
CA PRO A 241 -2.35 -22.11 -19.49
C PRO A 241 -3.46 -21.18 -18.95
N LEU A 242 -4.09 -21.55 -17.82
CA LEU A 242 -5.09 -20.71 -17.16
C LEU A 242 -4.44 -19.44 -16.59
N ALA A 243 -3.35 -19.59 -15.83
CA ALA A 243 -2.63 -18.49 -15.21
C ALA A 243 -2.08 -17.48 -16.21
N GLN A 244 -1.47 -17.95 -17.31
CA GLN A 244 -0.97 -17.08 -18.38
C GLN A 244 -2.11 -16.29 -19.03
N ARG A 245 -3.23 -16.95 -19.35
CA ARG A 245 -4.41 -16.29 -19.92
C ARG A 245 -5.01 -15.27 -18.96
N SER A 246 -5.14 -15.61 -17.68
CA SER A 246 -5.67 -14.69 -16.67
C SER A 246 -4.75 -13.49 -16.46
N TYR A 247 -3.43 -13.69 -16.47
CA TYR A 247 -2.46 -12.59 -16.42
C TYR A 247 -2.62 -11.64 -17.63
N GLU A 248 -2.64 -12.19 -18.85
CA GLU A 248 -2.77 -11.42 -20.09
C GLU A 248 -4.08 -10.65 -20.21
N LYS A 249 -5.15 -11.16 -19.59
CA LYS A 249 -6.47 -10.51 -19.58
C LYS A 249 -6.73 -9.60 -18.37
N GLY A 250 -5.80 -9.52 -17.43
CA GLY A 250 -6.00 -8.78 -16.17
C GLY A 250 -7.02 -9.42 -15.22
N THR A 251 -7.31 -10.71 -15.36
CA THR A 251 -8.32 -11.45 -14.57
C THR A 251 -7.68 -12.44 -13.58
N LEU A 252 -6.52 -12.11 -13.01
CA LEU A 252 -5.82 -12.98 -12.04
C LEU A 252 -6.62 -13.17 -10.75
N ASP A 253 -7.37 -12.15 -10.35
CA ASP A 253 -8.24 -12.17 -9.17
C ASP A 253 -9.21 -13.35 -9.11
N ASP A 254 -9.61 -13.89 -10.27
CA ASP A 254 -10.53 -15.02 -10.37
C ASP A 254 -9.88 -16.36 -10.00
N ILE A 255 -8.54 -16.44 -10.05
CA ILE A 255 -7.78 -17.68 -9.86
C ILE A 255 -6.86 -17.66 -8.64
N ILE A 256 -6.68 -16.50 -7.99
CA ILE A 256 -5.94 -16.36 -6.74
C ILE A 256 -6.65 -17.17 -5.64
N PHE A 257 -5.87 -17.79 -4.75
CA PHE A 257 -6.44 -18.50 -3.61
C PHE A 257 -7.29 -17.55 -2.75
N ARG A 258 -8.57 -17.88 -2.56
CA ARG A 258 -9.54 -16.98 -1.90
C ARG A 258 -9.05 -16.48 -0.54
N GLY A 259 -8.41 -17.34 0.26
CA GLY A 259 -7.88 -16.98 1.58
C GLY A 259 -6.74 -15.96 1.56
N LEU A 260 -6.09 -15.72 0.41
CA LEU A 260 -5.01 -14.72 0.28
C LEU A 260 -5.53 -13.35 -0.14
N ARG A 261 -6.59 -13.28 -0.96
CA ARG A 261 -6.98 -12.07 -1.71
C ARG A 261 -7.10 -10.82 -0.82
N GLU A 262 -7.71 -10.94 0.35
CA GLU A 262 -7.93 -9.81 1.26
C GLU A 262 -6.66 -9.34 1.98
N GLN A 263 -5.61 -10.17 1.99
CA GLN A 263 -4.32 -9.87 2.63
C GLN A 263 -3.36 -9.13 1.70
N MET A 264 -3.54 -9.26 0.38
CA MET A 264 -2.52 -8.89 -0.60
C MET A 264 -2.55 -7.39 -0.89
N GLU A 265 -1.40 -6.76 -0.73
CA GLU A 265 -1.14 -5.43 -1.27
C GLU A 265 -1.07 -5.52 -2.82
N PRO A 266 -1.76 -4.64 -3.57
CA PRO A 266 -1.84 -4.71 -5.03
C PRO A 266 -0.49 -4.68 -5.76
N TYR A 267 0.49 -3.89 -5.32
CA TYR A 267 1.83 -3.86 -5.93
C TYR A 267 2.68 -5.07 -5.59
N SER A 268 2.53 -5.64 -4.40
CA SER A 268 3.09 -6.93 -4.01
C SER A 268 2.58 -8.01 -4.95
N LEU A 269 1.25 -8.08 -5.14
CA LEU A 269 0.61 -9.00 -6.06
C LEU A 269 1.08 -8.76 -7.51
N LYS A 270 1.10 -7.52 -7.98
CA LYS A 270 1.50 -7.16 -9.35
C LYS A 270 2.97 -7.52 -9.60
N THR A 271 3.86 -7.18 -8.67
CA THR A 271 5.29 -7.47 -8.78
C THR A 271 5.54 -8.98 -8.77
N PHE A 272 4.90 -9.70 -7.84
CA PHE A 272 4.99 -11.15 -7.74
C PHE A 272 4.45 -11.86 -9.00
N SER A 273 3.25 -11.50 -9.44
CA SER A 273 2.62 -12.13 -10.60
C SER A 273 3.34 -11.79 -11.92
N SER A 274 3.89 -10.58 -12.04
CA SER A 274 4.66 -10.17 -13.21
C SER A 274 5.94 -11.01 -13.35
N VAL A 275 6.72 -11.15 -12.27
CA VAL A 275 7.94 -11.96 -12.32
C VAL A 275 7.63 -13.44 -12.52
N ALA A 276 6.56 -13.96 -11.91
CA ALA A 276 6.09 -15.32 -12.13
C ALA A 276 5.72 -15.57 -13.60
N TYR A 277 4.99 -14.64 -14.23
CA TYR A 277 4.63 -14.72 -15.64
C TYR A 277 5.85 -14.64 -16.57
N GLN A 278 6.82 -13.76 -16.27
CA GLN A 278 8.06 -13.65 -17.04
C GLN A 278 8.90 -14.94 -16.97
N CYS A 279 8.93 -15.63 -15.83
CA CYS A 279 9.60 -16.94 -15.70
C CYS A 279 9.04 -18.00 -16.67
N LEU A 280 7.76 -17.87 -17.05
CA LEU A 280 7.06 -18.82 -17.92
C LEU A 280 7.16 -18.51 -19.42
N LYS A 281 7.96 -17.51 -19.82
CA LYS A 281 8.15 -17.20 -21.25
C LYS A 281 8.73 -18.41 -22.00
N ARG A 282 8.27 -18.61 -23.24
CA ARG A 282 8.72 -19.75 -24.06
C ARG A 282 10.19 -19.59 -24.46
N ASN A 283 10.59 -18.39 -24.88
CA ASN A 283 11.97 -18.06 -25.20
C ASN A 283 12.76 -17.91 -23.90
N ARG A 284 13.92 -18.56 -23.81
CA ARG A 284 14.73 -18.58 -22.58
C ARG A 284 15.37 -17.22 -22.31
N GLU A 285 15.66 -16.45 -23.36
CA GLU A 285 16.28 -15.13 -23.30
C GLU A 285 15.33 -14.05 -22.77
N GLU A 286 14.02 -14.30 -22.81
CA GLU A 286 12.99 -13.43 -22.23
C GLU A 286 12.74 -13.73 -20.75
N ARG A 287 13.30 -14.83 -20.22
CA ARG A 287 13.13 -15.19 -18.81
C ARG A 287 14.13 -14.40 -17.95
N PRO A 288 13.72 -13.93 -16.77
CA PRO A 288 14.61 -13.28 -15.83
C PRO A 288 15.68 -14.26 -15.30
N THR A 289 16.79 -13.75 -14.79
CA THR A 289 17.72 -14.57 -14.02
C THR A 289 17.19 -14.79 -12.60
N MET A 290 17.68 -15.80 -11.88
CA MET A 290 17.28 -15.98 -10.47
C MET A 290 17.64 -14.79 -9.57
N VAL A 291 18.63 -13.96 -9.95
CA VAL A 291 18.96 -12.70 -9.25
C VAL A 291 17.83 -11.68 -9.44
N ASP A 292 17.34 -11.54 -10.68
CA ASP A 292 16.21 -10.64 -10.99
C ASP A 292 14.93 -11.13 -10.31
N VAL A 293 14.70 -12.45 -10.32
CA VAL A 293 13.55 -13.08 -9.64
C VAL A 293 13.60 -12.82 -8.14
N LEU A 294 14.75 -13.04 -7.51
CA LEU A 294 14.93 -12.77 -6.08
C LEU A 294 14.67 -11.29 -5.75
N SER A 295 15.24 -10.38 -6.53
CA SER A 295 15.07 -8.93 -6.33
C SER A 295 13.61 -8.51 -6.45
N ALA A 296 12.88 -9.05 -7.42
CA ALA A 296 11.45 -8.77 -7.59
C ALA A 296 10.61 -9.34 -6.43
N LEU A 297 10.94 -10.52 -5.91
CA LEU A 297 10.25 -11.11 -4.76
C LEU A 297 10.54 -10.36 -3.46
N GLU A 298 11.77 -9.88 -3.25
CA GLU A 298 12.13 -9.03 -2.12
C GLU A 298 11.36 -7.70 -2.18
N LEU A 299 11.31 -7.06 -3.35
CA LEU A 299 10.50 -5.86 -3.58
C LEU A 299 9.00 -6.10 -3.32
N ALA A 300 8.46 -7.24 -3.77
CA ALA A 300 7.07 -7.60 -3.48
C ALA A 300 6.82 -7.79 -1.98
N SER A 301 7.80 -8.27 -1.22
CA SER A 301 7.74 -8.37 0.23
C SER A 301 7.84 -7.03 0.92
N GLU A 302 8.65 -6.11 0.42
CA GLU A 302 8.75 -4.73 0.95
C GLU A 302 7.41 -4.00 0.82
N TYR A 303 6.76 -4.07 -0.35
CA TYR A 303 5.41 -3.50 -0.53
C TYR A 303 4.40 -4.09 0.45
N GLN A 304 4.44 -5.41 0.66
CA GLN A 304 3.54 -6.08 1.58
C GLN A 304 3.79 -5.67 3.05
N GLU A 305 5.05 -5.58 3.48
CA GLU A 305 5.42 -5.17 4.83
C GLU A 305 5.06 -3.70 5.10
N SER A 306 5.20 -2.82 4.11
CA SER A 306 4.76 -1.43 4.17
C SER A 306 3.23 -1.31 4.34
N TYR A 307 2.47 -2.13 3.62
CA TYR A 307 1.01 -2.20 3.74
C TYR A 307 0.56 -2.72 5.11
N GLU A 308 1.13 -3.82 5.59
CA GLU A 308 0.79 -4.41 6.90
C GLU A 308 1.18 -3.51 8.08
N SER A 309 2.29 -2.75 7.95
CA SER A 309 2.75 -1.83 9.00
C SER A 309 2.05 -0.47 8.99
N GLY A 310 1.23 -0.17 7.97
CA GLY A 310 0.53 1.10 7.83
C GLY A 310 1.43 2.30 7.50
N LYS A 311 2.74 2.13 7.34
CA LYS A 311 3.70 3.22 7.08
C LYS A 311 3.47 3.88 5.70
N PRO A 312 3.50 5.21 5.57
CA PRO A 312 3.46 5.87 4.26
C PRO A 312 4.58 5.34 3.36
N MET A 313 4.29 5.11 2.08
CA MET A 313 5.29 4.70 1.08
C MET A 313 6.35 5.80 0.99
N GLU A 314 7.63 5.44 1.16
CA GLU A 314 8.73 6.42 1.12
C GLU A 314 8.94 6.92 -0.32
N TYR A 315 9.50 8.12 -0.47
CA TYR A 315 9.71 8.72 -1.81
C TYR A 315 10.61 7.86 -2.69
N GLU A 316 11.57 7.13 -2.11
CA GLU A 316 12.43 6.20 -2.82
C GLU A 316 11.66 5.01 -3.41
N GLU A 317 10.63 4.50 -2.73
CA GLU A 317 9.78 3.42 -3.22
C GLU A 317 8.94 3.90 -4.42
N ILE A 318 8.35 5.10 -4.33
CA ILE A 318 7.59 5.71 -5.44
C ILE A 318 8.46 5.91 -6.68
N LEU A 319 9.74 6.26 -6.50
CA LEU A 319 10.69 6.40 -7.62
C LEU A 319 11.03 5.09 -8.30
N GLN A 320 11.04 3.95 -7.59
CA GLN A 320 11.26 2.64 -8.22
C GLN A 320 10.10 2.24 -9.15
N MET A 321 8.96 2.90 -9.01
CA MET A 321 7.75 2.73 -9.83
C MET A 321 7.69 3.70 -11.01
N ALA A 322 8.60 4.68 -11.06
CA ALA A 322 8.76 5.57 -12.20
C ALA A 322 9.37 4.82 -13.39
N ASP A 323 9.15 5.33 -14.60
CA ASP A 323 9.61 4.70 -15.84
C ASP A 323 11.11 4.37 -15.81
N ARG A 324 11.43 3.08 -15.98
CA ARG A 324 12.80 2.54 -15.88
C ARG A 324 13.68 2.96 -17.06
N GLU A 325 13.10 3.40 -18.18
CA GLU A 325 13.88 3.83 -19.33
C GLU A 325 14.67 5.12 -19.06
N HIS A 326 14.22 5.94 -18.10
CA HIS A 326 14.86 7.21 -17.75
C HIS A 326 14.95 7.38 -16.22
N PRO A 327 15.97 6.78 -15.56
CA PRO A 327 16.13 6.89 -14.12
C PRO A 327 16.25 8.34 -13.66
N LEU A 328 15.38 8.77 -12.75
CA LEU A 328 15.42 10.10 -12.17
C LEU A 328 16.67 10.25 -11.28
N VAL A 329 17.60 11.11 -11.69
CA VAL A 329 18.84 11.36 -10.94
C VAL A 329 18.66 12.61 -10.08
N TYR A 330 18.90 12.48 -8.78
CA TYR A 330 18.93 13.58 -7.82
C TYR A 330 20.14 13.45 -6.90
N THR A 331 20.68 14.57 -6.41
CA THR A 331 21.87 14.58 -5.56
C THR A 331 21.58 14.87 -4.09
N ASN A 332 20.38 15.36 -3.79
CA ASN A 332 19.97 15.75 -2.45
C ASN A 332 18.44 15.78 -2.28
N LYS A 333 17.96 15.83 -1.03
CA LYS A 333 16.53 15.81 -0.69
C LYS A 333 15.74 17.00 -1.27
N ARG A 334 16.36 18.17 -1.45
CA ARG A 334 15.65 19.34 -2.03
C ARG A 334 15.38 19.14 -3.52
N GLU A 335 16.35 18.60 -4.25
CA GLU A 335 16.17 18.23 -5.66
C GLU A 335 15.09 17.16 -5.80
N LEU A 336 15.10 16.15 -4.94
CA LEU A 336 14.05 15.13 -4.90
C LEU A 336 12.65 15.74 -4.70
N ILE A 337 12.47 16.57 -3.66
CA ILE A 337 11.18 17.23 -3.41
C ILE A 337 10.78 18.11 -4.59
N SER A 338 11.72 18.84 -5.20
CA SER A 338 11.45 19.67 -6.38
C SER A 338 10.99 18.85 -7.58
N LEU A 339 11.59 17.67 -7.82
CA LEU A 339 11.18 16.75 -8.88
C LEU A 339 9.77 16.23 -8.63
N LEU A 340 9.51 15.72 -7.42
CA LEU A 340 8.20 15.19 -7.06
C LEU A 340 7.12 16.29 -7.04
N THR A 341 7.46 17.53 -6.68
CA THR A 341 6.51 18.67 -6.78
C THR A 341 6.17 19.00 -8.23
N SER A 342 7.12 18.82 -9.15
CA SER A 342 6.88 19.00 -10.60
C SER A 342 6.06 17.87 -11.20
N GLY A 343 6.07 16.70 -10.55
CA GLY A 343 5.31 15.53 -10.90
C GLY A 343 6.05 14.55 -11.81
N ILE A 344 5.70 13.28 -11.70
CA ILE A 344 6.33 12.16 -12.40
C ILE A 344 5.28 11.15 -12.83
N LEU A 345 5.50 10.49 -13.97
CA LEU A 345 4.73 9.32 -14.36
C LEU A 345 5.22 8.10 -13.57
N VAL A 346 4.28 7.40 -12.96
CA VAL A 346 4.50 6.16 -12.21
C VAL A 346 3.52 5.08 -12.69
N ASP A 347 3.74 3.85 -12.23
CA ASP A 347 2.89 2.70 -12.56
C ASP A 347 2.75 2.49 -14.07
N TRP A 348 3.89 2.49 -14.77
CA TRP A 348 3.97 2.30 -16.23
C TRP A 348 3.22 3.39 -17.03
N GLY A 349 3.23 4.62 -16.52
CA GLY A 349 2.60 5.76 -17.19
C GLY A 349 1.09 5.87 -16.99
N ARG A 350 0.51 5.05 -16.09
CA ARG A 350 -0.95 5.03 -15.84
C ARG A 350 -1.37 6.01 -14.75
N ARG A 351 -0.40 6.48 -13.95
CA ARG A 351 -0.61 7.42 -12.85
C ARG A 351 0.42 8.53 -12.90
N TRP A 352 -0.02 9.75 -12.57
CA TRP A 352 0.84 10.91 -12.42
C TRP A 352 0.91 11.28 -10.94
N PHE A 353 2.07 11.07 -10.33
CA PHE A 353 2.33 11.38 -8.93
C PHE A 353 2.92 12.78 -8.81
N SER A 354 2.49 13.55 -7.81
CA SER A 354 3.14 14.82 -7.47
C SER A 354 3.03 15.16 -5.98
N LEU A 355 3.77 16.17 -5.51
CA LEU A 355 3.61 16.72 -4.15
C LEU A 355 2.84 18.04 -4.18
N SER A 356 1.92 18.20 -3.23
CA SER A 356 1.27 19.48 -2.93
C SER A 356 2.26 20.49 -2.34
N LYS A 357 1.84 21.77 -2.24
CA LYS A 357 2.60 22.82 -1.53
C LYS A 357 2.94 22.46 -0.08
N ASN A 358 2.14 21.59 0.52
CA ASN A 358 2.32 21.13 1.90
C ASN A 358 3.07 19.79 1.98
N GLU A 359 3.63 19.30 0.87
CA GLU A 359 4.35 18.02 0.75
C GLU A 359 3.47 16.78 1.00
N HIS A 360 2.14 16.93 0.94
CA HIS A 360 1.23 15.79 0.83
C HIS A 360 1.19 15.25 -0.59
N ASN A 361 1.02 13.94 -0.71
CA ASN A 361 0.98 13.26 -1.99
C ASN A 361 -0.27 13.67 -2.76
N CYS A 362 -0.11 13.94 -4.05
CA CYS A 362 -1.16 14.19 -5.02
C CYS A 362 -1.06 13.11 -6.11
N GLU A 363 -2.19 12.70 -6.63
CA GLU A 363 -2.25 11.66 -7.64
C GLU A 363 -3.24 12.05 -8.74
N LEU A 364 -2.93 11.73 -9.99
CA LEU A 364 -3.88 11.73 -11.08
C LEU A 364 -3.87 10.35 -11.72
N ILE A 365 -5.03 9.72 -11.80
CA ILE A 365 -5.24 8.42 -12.46
C ILE A 365 -5.68 8.70 -13.89
N SER A 366 -4.99 8.09 -14.86
CA SER A 366 -5.33 8.18 -16.29
C SER A 366 -6.74 7.69 -16.58
N ALA A 367 -7.43 8.35 -17.51
CA ALA A 367 -8.71 7.88 -18.03
C ALA A 367 -8.64 6.46 -18.61
N SER A 368 -7.45 5.97 -19.00
CA SER A 368 -7.23 4.60 -19.50
C SER A 368 -7.53 3.51 -18.46
N GLU A 369 -7.55 3.85 -17.17
CA GLU A 369 -7.90 2.91 -16.10
C GLU A 369 -9.42 2.86 -15.85
N PHE A 370 -10.22 3.61 -16.60
CA PHE A 370 -11.65 3.67 -16.40
C PHE A 370 -12.36 2.53 -17.14
N SER A 371 -13.39 1.98 -16.50
CA SER A 371 -14.36 1.09 -17.14
C SER A 371 -15.53 1.93 -17.66
N PHE A 372 -15.70 1.93 -18.97
CA PHE A 372 -16.80 2.63 -19.64
C PHE A 372 -17.90 1.65 -20.04
N GLN A 373 -19.15 2.03 -19.80
CA GLN A 373 -20.30 1.18 -20.14
C GLN A 373 -20.46 1.00 -21.65
N ASP A 374 -20.12 2.02 -22.45
CA ASP A 374 -20.12 1.98 -23.91
C ASP A 374 -18.72 2.39 -24.41
N PRO A 375 -17.78 1.45 -24.56
CA PRO A 375 -16.42 1.77 -24.96
C PRO A 375 -16.30 2.16 -26.44
N ASP A 376 -17.30 1.86 -27.28
CA ASP A 376 -17.25 2.11 -28.72
C ASP A 376 -17.39 3.60 -29.07
N VAL A 377 -17.85 4.44 -28.13
CA VAL A 377 -17.97 5.90 -28.32
C VAL A 377 -16.71 6.67 -27.93
N ILE A 378 -15.65 5.97 -27.51
CA ILE A 378 -14.43 6.57 -26.97
C ILE A 378 -13.31 6.48 -28.00
N GLU A 379 -12.79 7.64 -28.36
CA GLU A 379 -11.61 7.78 -29.20
C GLU A 379 -10.40 8.09 -28.31
N TRP A 380 -9.39 7.22 -28.32
CA TRP A 380 -8.12 7.49 -27.64
C TRP A 380 -7.24 8.36 -28.53
N ILE A 381 -6.89 9.55 -28.05
CA ILE A 381 -6.10 10.52 -28.82
C ILE A 381 -4.89 11.01 -28.01
N PRO A 382 -3.75 11.29 -28.66
CA PRO A 382 -2.67 12.03 -28.01
C PRO A 382 -3.09 13.48 -27.82
N HIS A 383 -2.78 14.08 -26.68
CA HIS A 383 -3.07 15.49 -26.41
C HIS A 383 -1.85 16.23 -25.85
N PRO A 384 -1.42 17.36 -26.46
CA PRO A 384 -0.15 18.01 -26.14
C PRO A 384 -0.08 18.62 -24.73
N ARG A 385 -1.24 18.85 -24.10
CA ARG A 385 -1.33 19.35 -22.71
C ARG A 385 -1.59 18.23 -21.68
N SER A 386 -1.72 16.98 -22.13
CA SER A 386 -1.94 15.86 -21.23
C SER A 386 -0.64 15.44 -20.56
N ARG A 387 -0.75 14.99 -19.31
CA ARG A 387 0.31 14.30 -18.57
C ARG A 387 0.50 12.86 -19.03
N PHE A 388 -0.49 12.30 -19.71
CA PHE A 388 -0.49 10.93 -20.24
C PHE A 388 -0.30 10.91 -21.76
N SER A 389 0.14 9.76 -22.28
CA SER A 389 0.34 9.55 -23.72
C SER A 389 -0.95 9.72 -24.53
N GLU A 390 -2.07 9.28 -23.98
CA GLU A 390 -3.39 9.32 -24.61
C GLU A 390 -4.45 9.78 -23.60
N VAL A 391 -5.53 10.35 -24.11
CA VAL A 391 -6.71 10.81 -23.37
C VAL A 391 -7.97 10.28 -24.04
N ALA A 392 -9.05 10.13 -23.27
CA ALA A 392 -10.32 9.65 -23.80
C ALA A 392 -11.13 10.82 -24.37
N LYS A 393 -11.33 10.85 -25.69
CA LYS A 393 -12.21 11.81 -26.37
C LYS A 393 -13.58 11.18 -26.64
N ILE A 394 -14.63 11.93 -26.32
CA ILE A 394 -16.03 11.51 -26.42
C ILE A 394 -16.75 12.52 -27.32
N GLU A 395 -17.12 12.08 -28.53
CA GLU A 395 -17.72 12.97 -29.53
C GLU A 395 -19.20 13.27 -29.28
N SER A 396 -19.96 12.27 -28.82
CA SER A 396 -21.37 12.44 -28.49
C SER A 396 -21.85 11.42 -27.45
N ALA A 397 -22.28 11.89 -26.28
CA ALA A 397 -22.92 11.07 -25.26
C ALA A 397 -24.02 11.87 -24.53
N ARG A 398 -25.11 11.21 -24.13
CA ARG A 398 -26.15 11.79 -23.26
C ARG A 398 -25.88 11.53 -21.77
N GLU A 399 -25.37 10.33 -21.51
CA GLU A 399 -24.98 9.86 -20.19
C GLU A 399 -23.65 9.12 -20.36
N LEU A 400 -22.70 9.42 -19.50
CA LEU A 400 -21.41 8.78 -19.46
C LEU A 400 -21.24 8.14 -18.09
N ASN A 401 -21.25 6.81 -18.06
CA ASN A 401 -21.09 6.03 -16.84
C ASN A 401 -19.66 5.51 -16.80
N ILE A 402 -18.91 6.01 -15.83
CA ILE A 402 -17.51 5.70 -15.61
C ILE A 402 -17.42 4.96 -14.27
N GLU A 403 -16.92 3.73 -14.30
CA GLU A 403 -16.52 3.02 -13.08
C GLU A 403 -15.01 3.06 -12.96
N VAL A 404 -14.50 3.50 -11.81
CA VAL A 404 -13.06 3.63 -11.54
C VAL A 404 -12.74 2.97 -10.22
N ASP A 405 -11.85 1.99 -10.26
CA ASP A 405 -11.26 1.41 -9.06
C ASP A 405 -10.10 2.30 -8.61
N ILE A 406 -10.31 3.09 -7.56
CA ILE A 406 -9.28 3.97 -7.01
C ILE A 406 -8.53 3.21 -5.93
N GLU A 407 -7.31 2.82 -6.25
CA GLU A 407 -6.39 2.36 -5.22
C GLU A 407 -5.68 3.59 -4.63
N THR A 408 -6.00 3.93 -3.38
CA THR A 408 -5.48 5.12 -2.69
C THR A 408 -4.05 4.97 -2.16
N ILE A 409 -3.27 4.08 -2.77
CA ILE A 409 -1.94 3.64 -2.34
C ILE A 409 -0.89 4.74 -2.38
N PHE A 410 -1.00 5.71 -3.30
CA PHE A 410 -0.12 6.88 -3.31
C PHE A 410 -0.60 8.00 -2.39
N LEU A 411 -1.85 7.98 -1.93
CA LEU A 411 -2.40 9.04 -1.10
C LEU A 411 -1.89 8.92 0.33
N SER A 412 -1.66 10.07 0.97
CA SER A 412 -1.20 10.10 2.35
C SER A 412 -2.28 9.55 3.30
N PRO A 413 -1.99 8.53 4.11
CA PRO A 413 -2.98 7.93 5.02
C PRO A 413 -3.40 8.93 6.11
N GLY A 414 -4.67 8.87 6.51
CA GLY A 414 -5.29 9.77 7.46
C GLY A 414 -5.62 11.15 6.90
N ILE A 415 -5.21 11.48 5.68
CA ILE A 415 -5.43 12.82 5.08
C ILE A 415 -6.76 12.87 4.33
N ALA A 416 -7.44 14.01 4.44
CA ALA A 416 -8.63 14.34 3.69
C ALA A 416 -8.26 14.76 2.26
N TYR A 417 -8.87 14.10 1.28
CA TYR A 417 -8.72 14.35 -0.14
C TYR A 417 -10.05 14.74 -0.78
N ALA A 418 -9.97 15.51 -1.85
CA ALA A 418 -11.02 15.60 -2.83
C ALA A 418 -10.61 14.95 -4.15
N ALA A 419 -11.55 14.23 -4.77
CA ALA A 419 -11.41 13.69 -6.11
C ALA A 419 -11.98 14.70 -7.11
N TYR A 420 -11.27 14.96 -8.19
CA TYR A 420 -11.63 15.90 -9.24
C TYR A 420 -11.61 15.20 -10.59
N LEU A 421 -12.70 15.29 -11.36
CA LEU A 421 -12.67 14.90 -12.77
C LEU A 421 -11.90 15.96 -13.57
N VAL A 422 -10.89 15.55 -14.33
CA VAL A 422 -10.08 16.43 -15.17
C VAL A 422 -10.46 16.27 -16.63
N PHE A 423 -10.94 17.36 -17.26
CA PHE A 423 -11.47 17.32 -18.62
C PHE A 423 -11.32 18.63 -19.38
N MET A 424 -11.54 18.58 -20.70
CA MET A 424 -11.70 19.74 -21.58
C MET A 424 -12.95 19.58 -22.43
N ILE A 425 -13.43 20.70 -22.98
CA ILE A 425 -14.50 20.74 -23.98
C ILE A 425 -13.90 21.29 -25.27
N ASP A 426 -13.94 20.48 -26.32
CA ASP A 426 -13.44 20.80 -27.65
C ASP A 426 -14.17 22.03 -28.22
N GLY A 427 -13.40 23.00 -28.71
CA GLY A 427 -13.92 24.27 -29.23
C GLY A 427 -14.26 25.36 -28.21
N LEU A 428 -14.04 25.15 -26.90
CA LEU A 428 -14.21 26.17 -25.85
C LEU A 428 -12.85 26.62 -25.29
N GLU A 429 -12.24 27.65 -25.89
CA GLU A 429 -11.17 28.41 -25.23
C GLU A 429 -11.81 29.54 -24.41
N LEU A 430 -11.90 29.37 -23.09
CA LEU A 430 -12.28 30.46 -22.19
C LEU A 430 -11.18 31.53 -22.24
N GLN A 431 -11.44 32.65 -22.93
CA GLN A 431 -10.61 33.84 -22.78
C GLN A 431 -10.61 34.24 -21.30
N LYS A 432 -9.42 34.49 -20.74
CA LYS A 432 -9.28 35.12 -19.42
C LYS A 432 -10.14 36.38 -19.40
N SER A 433 -11.29 36.36 -18.74
CA SER A 433 -12.02 37.60 -18.51
C SER A 433 -11.20 38.41 -17.52
N GLU A 434 -10.83 39.62 -17.93
CA GLU A 434 -10.38 40.64 -16.98
C GLU A 434 -11.51 40.84 -15.98
N VAL A 435 -11.19 40.64 -14.69
CA VAL A 435 -12.15 40.78 -13.61
C VAL A 435 -12.45 42.27 -13.46
N ASP A 436 -13.56 42.73 -14.02
CA ASP A 436 -14.11 44.04 -13.69
C ASP A 436 -14.60 44.05 -12.25
N GLU A 437 -14.37 45.16 -11.55
CA GLU A 437 -14.59 45.41 -10.09
C GLU A 437 -16.04 45.23 -9.59
N THR A 438 -16.95 44.68 -10.40
CA THR A 438 -18.35 44.39 -10.05
C THR A 438 -18.66 42.89 -9.92
N GLY A 439 -17.69 42.00 -10.12
CA GLY A 439 -17.77 40.60 -9.69
C GLY A 439 -18.77 39.71 -10.45
N VAL A 440 -19.27 40.13 -11.62
CA VAL A 440 -20.10 39.30 -12.49
C VAL A 440 -19.48 39.24 -13.88
N SER A 441 -18.52 38.33 -14.05
CA SER A 441 -18.00 37.95 -15.37
C SER A 441 -19.01 37.02 -16.06
N GLY A 442 -19.55 37.47 -17.20
CA GLY A 442 -20.43 36.69 -18.06
C GLY A 442 -19.75 35.48 -18.71
N ASN A 443 -20.59 34.49 -19.06
CA ASN A 443 -20.31 33.19 -19.68
C ASN A 443 -19.76 32.08 -18.75
N LEU A 444 -20.50 31.81 -17.67
CA LEU A 444 -20.50 30.51 -17.00
C LEU A 444 -21.46 29.55 -17.75
N GLN A 445 -20.93 28.59 -18.50
CA GLN A 445 -21.73 27.44 -18.93
C GLN A 445 -21.85 26.47 -17.76
N LEU A 446 -23.02 26.45 -17.13
CA LEU A 446 -23.39 25.44 -16.14
C LEU A 446 -23.43 24.05 -16.81
N MET A 447 -22.47 23.19 -16.51
CA MET A 447 -22.62 21.76 -16.74
C MET A 447 -23.23 21.11 -15.50
N GLY A 448 -24.47 20.62 -15.65
CA GLY A 448 -25.04 19.70 -14.68
C GLY A 448 -24.32 18.37 -14.80
N LEU A 449 -23.56 17.98 -13.78
CA LEU A 449 -23.02 16.63 -13.63
C LEU A 449 -23.64 16.00 -12.39
N THR A 450 -24.23 14.82 -12.54
CA THR A 450 -24.82 14.06 -11.44
C THR A 450 -24.10 12.75 -11.25
N TYR A 451 -23.28 12.61 -10.21
CA TYR A 451 -22.56 11.39 -9.86
C TYR A 451 -23.16 10.69 -8.63
N LYS A 452 -22.80 9.41 -8.40
CA LYS A 452 -23.26 8.62 -7.25
C LYS A 452 -22.13 7.70 -6.73
N LEU A 453 -21.67 7.93 -5.51
CA LEU A 453 -20.69 7.05 -4.85
C LEU A 453 -21.37 5.81 -4.26
N LYS A 454 -20.80 4.62 -4.50
CA LYS A 454 -21.34 3.36 -3.97
C LYS A 454 -21.18 3.17 -2.45
N GLU A 455 -20.31 3.95 -1.78
CA GLU A 455 -20.05 3.77 -0.34
C GLU A 455 -20.09 5.05 0.54
N VAL A 456 -20.16 6.27 -0.01
CA VAL A 456 -19.90 7.47 0.82
C VAL A 456 -20.99 8.56 0.81
N CYS A 457 -21.80 8.77 -0.24
CA CYS A 457 -22.81 9.85 -0.19
C CYS A 457 -24.03 9.58 -1.08
N GLU A 458 -25.24 9.70 -0.50
CA GLU A 458 -26.45 10.05 -1.24
C GLU A 458 -26.48 11.58 -1.44
N GLY A 459 -26.21 12.06 -2.65
CA GLY A 459 -26.41 13.47 -2.98
C GLY A 459 -25.62 13.91 -4.20
N SER A 460 -26.35 14.35 -5.23
CA SER A 460 -25.79 15.05 -6.40
C SER A 460 -25.42 16.49 -6.04
N ILE A 461 -24.21 16.92 -6.38
CA ILE A 461 -23.82 18.33 -6.33
C ILE A 461 -23.42 18.78 -7.73
N THR A 462 -24.11 19.81 -8.22
CA THR A 462 -23.78 20.51 -9.46
C THR A 462 -22.66 21.51 -9.19
N TYR A 463 -21.54 21.42 -9.90
CA TYR A 463 -20.43 22.36 -9.75
C TYR A 463 -20.20 23.23 -10.99
N ILE A 464 -19.64 24.40 -10.71
CA ILE A 464 -18.98 25.29 -11.66
C ILE A 464 -17.56 24.75 -11.87
N ALA A 465 -17.18 24.49 -13.11
CA ALA A 465 -15.79 24.10 -13.43
C ALA A 465 -14.84 25.27 -13.11
N ASP A 466 -13.80 25.01 -12.34
CA ASP A 466 -12.69 25.95 -12.13
C ASP A 466 -11.59 25.67 -13.15
N ASN A 467 -10.86 26.71 -13.56
CA ASN A 467 -9.79 26.59 -14.53
C ASN A 467 -8.52 26.13 -13.81
N ALA A 468 -8.05 24.91 -14.08
CA ALA A 468 -6.74 24.49 -13.63
C ALA A 468 -5.67 25.30 -14.40
N ASN A 469 -4.56 25.64 -13.74
CA ASN A 469 -3.52 26.55 -14.29
C ASN A 469 -2.85 26.06 -15.59
N ASP A 470 -3.16 24.85 -16.06
CA ASP A 470 -2.67 24.17 -17.26
C ASP A 470 -3.68 24.15 -18.42
N GLY A 471 -4.86 24.74 -18.24
CA GLY A 471 -5.93 24.82 -19.25
C GLY A 471 -6.89 23.63 -19.25
N TRP A 472 -6.75 22.69 -18.32
CA TRP A 472 -7.77 21.69 -18.02
C TRP A 472 -8.85 22.26 -17.11
N MET A 473 -10.07 21.74 -17.20
CA MET A 473 -11.15 22.01 -16.25
C MET A 473 -11.22 20.91 -15.21
N ILE A 474 -11.54 21.29 -13.97
CA ILE A 474 -11.76 20.35 -12.89
C ILE A 474 -13.14 20.48 -12.28
N ILE A 475 -13.75 19.34 -11.92
CA ILE A 475 -15.00 19.29 -11.16
C ILE A 475 -14.83 18.35 -9.97
N GLU A 476 -15.13 18.86 -8.78
CA GLU A 476 -15.09 18.07 -7.54
C GLU A 476 -16.16 16.99 -7.55
N LEU A 477 -15.73 15.74 -7.45
CA LEU A 477 -16.58 14.56 -7.39
C LEU A 477 -16.86 14.15 -5.95
N CYS A 478 -15.88 14.14 -5.07
CA CYS A 478 -16.14 13.71 -3.70
C CYS A 478 -15.05 14.19 -2.76
N GLN A 479 -15.37 14.19 -1.47
CA GLN A 479 -14.40 14.35 -0.39
C GLN A 479 -14.39 13.10 0.46
N PHE A 480 -13.21 12.64 0.84
CA PHE A 480 -13.04 11.45 1.68
C PHE A 480 -11.78 11.55 2.51
N ILE A 481 -11.68 10.75 3.56
CA ILE A 481 -10.45 10.58 4.33
C ILE A 481 -9.77 9.30 3.83
N CYS A 482 -8.52 9.41 3.38
CA CYS A 482 -7.76 8.28 2.89
C CYS A 482 -7.35 7.38 4.07
N TYR A 483 -7.80 6.13 4.10
CA TYR A 483 -7.37 5.13 5.10
C TYR A 483 -6.66 3.91 4.46
N LYS A 484 -6.01 4.10 3.29
CA LYS A 484 -5.31 3.03 2.53
C LYS A 484 -6.18 1.80 2.20
N LYS A 485 -7.39 2.05 1.68
CA LYS A 485 -8.23 0.99 1.08
C LYS A 485 -8.44 1.28 -0.39
N VAL A 486 -8.56 0.22 -1.19
CA VAL A 486 -9.13 0.33 -2.53
C VAL A 486 -10.56 0.82 -2.38
N THR A 487 -10.87 1.97 -2.94
CA THR A 487 -12.20 2.56 -2.94
C THR A 487 -12.72 2.51 -4.37
N LYS A 488 -13.82 1.79 -4.59
CA LYS A 488 -14.50 1.80 -5.89
C LYS A 488 -15.31 3.08 -6.01
N LEU A 489 -15.01 3.88 -7.03
CA LEU A 489 -15.73 5.10 -7.36
C LEU A 489 -16.53 4.86 -8.64
N GLU A 490 -17.85 4.86 -8.51
CA GLU A 490 -18.74 4.98 -9.66
C GLU A 490 -19.06 6.45 -9.88
N VAL A 491 -18.76 6.94 -11.07
CA VAL A 491 -19.02 8.31 -11.51
C VAL A 491 -20.00 8.25 -12.67
N PHE A 492 -21.22 8.70 -12.39
CA PHE A 492 -22.23 8.94 -13.39
C PHE A 492 -22.08 10.39 -13.86
N LEU A 493 -22.08 10.61 -15.16
CA LEU A 493 -22.02 11.93 -15.77
C LEU A 493 -23.24 12.04 -16.67
N GLY A 494 -24.34 12.51 -16.11
CA GLY A 494 -25.57 12.81 -16.85
C GLY A 494 -25.67 14.31 -17.13
N SER A 495 -26.02 14.67 -18.36
CA SER A 495 -26.34 16.04 -18.75
C SER A 495 -27.72 16.10 -19.37
N THR A 496 -28.40 17.23 -19.18
CA THR A 496 -29.67 17.52 -19.88
C THR A 496 -29.45 17.85 -21.35
N PHE A 497 -28.21 18.00 -21.80
CA PHE A 497 -27.77 18.25 -23.17
C PHE A 497 -26.77 17.19 -23.64
N GLU A 498 -26.78 16.88 -24.94
CA GLU A 498 -25.79 16.00 -25.58
C GLU A 498 -24.39 16.61 -25.43
N TYR A 499 -23.48 15.92 -24.75
CA TYR A 499 -22.09 16.33 -24.64
C TYR A 499 -21.45 16.24 -26.03
N ARG A 500 -20.86 17.33 -26.53
CA ARG A 500 -20.09 17.30 -27.78
C ARG A 500 -18.64 17.65 -27.48
N GLY A 501 -17.74 16.72 -27.80
CA GLY A 501 -16.30 16.93 -27.73
C GLY A 501 -15.74 17.03 -26.31
N ILE A 502 -16.11 16.13 -25.39
CA ILE A 502 -15.42 16.08 -24.09
C ILE A 502 -14.12 15.31 -24.24
N VAL A 503 -13.04 15.84 -23.70
CA VAL A 503 -11.74 15.16 -23.60
C VAL A 503 -11.44 14.93 -22.13
N LEU A 504 -11.32 13.68 -21.70
CA LEU A 504 -11.04 13.28 -20.33
C LEU A 504 -9.57 12.90 -20.17
N GLU A 505 -8.88 13.54 -19.23
CA GLU A 505 -7.54 13.15 -18.86
C GLU A 505 -7.53 12.08 -17.78
N GLY A 506 -8.42 12.22 -16.78
CA GLY A 506 -8.35 11.37 -15.60
C GLY A 506 -9.13 11.89 -14.39
N ILE A 507 -8.87 11.27 -13.24
CA ILE A 507 -9.37 11.72 -11.92
C ILE A 507 -8.17 12.09 -11.06
N GLN A 508 -8.17 13.34 -10.58
CA GLN A 508 -7.12 13.90 -9.73
C GLN A 508 -7.53 13.91 -8.26
N PHE A 509 -6.64 13.49 -7.39
CA PHE A 509 -6.78 13.50 -5.94
C PHE A 509 -5.88 14.58 -5.36
N LEU A 510 -6.51 15.58 -4.74
CA LEU A 510 -5.80 16.68 -4.09
C LEU A 510 -6.13 16.72 -2.60
N PRO A 511 -5.14 16.94 -1.73
CA PRO A 511 -5.38 17.14 -0.32
C PRO A 511 -6.21 18.42 -0.14
N ILE A 512 -7.24 18.36 0.70
CA ILE A 512 -8.15 19.49 0.91
C ILE A 512 -7.90 20.18 2.24
N GLU A 513 -8.11 21.48 2.24
CA GLU A 513 -8.04 22.32 3.44
C GLU A 513 -9.43 22.60 4.05
N LYS A 514 -10.50 22.20 3.35
CA LYS A 514 -11.90 22.36 3.74
C LYS A 514 -12.63 21.03 3.54
N PHE A 515 -13.14 20.45 4.61
CA PHE A 515 -13.80 19.14 4.61
C PHE A 515 -15.28 19.27 4.95
N PHE A 516 -16.16 18.78 4.08
CA PHE A 516 -17.62 18.84 4.27
C PHE A 516 -18.19 17.45 4.57
N TYR A 517 -19.20 17.40 5.43
CA TYR A 517 -19.92 16.17 5.76
C TYR A 517 -21.35 16.50 6.22
N LEU A 518 -22.23 15.50 6.23
CA LEU A 518 -23.59 15.65 6.76
C LEU A 518 -23.62 15.17 8.21
N ASP A 519 -24.38 15.86 9.05
CA ASP A 519 -24.71 15.36 10.38
C ASP A 519 -25.83 14.29 10.33
N LYS A 520 -26.23 13.83 11.52
CA LYS A 520 -27.30 12.83 11.70
C LYS A 520 -28.66 13.25 11.13
N ASP A 521 -28.89 14.55 10.97
CA ASP A 521 -30.14 15.14 10.51
C ASP A 521 -30.05 15.58 9.03
N GLY A 522 -28.95 15.26 8.35
CA GLY A 522 -28.72 15.57 6.94
C GLY A 522 -28.32 17.02 6.69
N ILE A 523 -27.87 17.74 7.72
CA ILE A 523 -27.46 19.14 7.61
C ILE A 523 -25.95 19.21 7.33
N LYS A 524 -25.54 20.09 6.39
CA LYS A 524 -24.14 20.26 6.01
C LYS A 524 -23.32 20.84 7.15
N CYS A 525 -22.24 20.15 7.50
CA CYS A 525 -21.17 20.58 8.40
C CYS A 525 -19.88 20.83 7.62
N CYS A 526 -18.98 21.65 8.16
CA CYS A 526 -17.70 21.97 7.53
C CYS A 526 -16.57 22.02 8.56
N MET A 527 -15.44 21.42 8.26
CA MET A 527 -14.19 21.59 9.01
C MET A 527 -13.15 22.29 8.14
N LEU A 528 -12.57 23.37 8.64
CA LEU A 528 -11.54 24.17 7.99
C LEU A 528 -10.22 23.97 8.72
N SER A 529 -9.16 23.62 7.98
CA SER A 529 -7.82 23.44 8.51
C SER A 529 -7.22 24.73 9.07
N ALA A 530 -6.26 24.61 9.99
CA ALA A 530 -5.51 25.74 10.52
C ALA A 530 -4.81 26.55 9.41
N SER A 531 -4.29 25.91 8.35
CA SER A 531 -3.64 26.61 7.22
C SER A 531 -4.61 27.47 6.41
N SER A 532 -5.89 27.07 6.34
CA SER A 532 -6.91 27.85 5.63
C SER A 532 -7.43 29.05 6.42
N VAL A 533 -7.37 29.00 7.76
CA VAL A 533 -7.99 30.03 8.61
C VAL A 533 -6.99 30.96 9.30
N LEU A 534 -5.75 30.53 9.52
CA LEU A 534 -4.68 31.37 10.05
C LEU A 534 -3.98 32.11 8.90
N LYS A 535 -3.83 33.43 8.99
CA LYS A 535 -3.22 34.23 7.91
C LYS A 535 -1.70 34.16 7.90
N ALA A 536 -1.11 34.15 6.70
CA ALA A 536 0.35 34.07 6.45
C ALA A 536 1.19 35.13 7.19
N SER A 537 0.65 36.34 7.41
CA SER A 537 1.35 37.41 8.14
C SER A 537 1.50 37.16 9.65
N GLU A 538 0.66 36.30 10.25
CA GLU A 538 0.78 35.88 11.66
C GLU A 538 1.55 34.55 11.78
N ILE A 539 1.56 33.74 10.72
CA ILE A 539 2.28 32.46 10.64
C ILE A 539 3.80 32.64 10.71
N LEU A 540 4.37 33.73 10.19
CA LEU A 540 5.82 33.91 10.12
C LEU A 540 6.48 34.34 11.45
N SER A 541 5.73 34.79 12.46
CA SER A 541 6.27 35.22 13.76
C SER A 541 5.74 34.45 14.97
N THR A 542 4.58 33.80 14.84
CA THR A 542 3.78 33.36 16.01
C THR A 542 3.52 31.85 16.02
N PHE A 543 3.51 31.18 14.86
CA PHE A 543 3.14 29.76 14.77
C PHE A 543 4.23 28.91 14.11
N HIS A 544 4.32 27.66 14.57
CA HIS A 544 5.11 26.60 13.97
C HIS A 544 4.18 25.52 13.41
N TRP A 545 4.50 24.98 12.23
CA TRP A 545 3.73 23.90 11.63
C TRP A 545 4.26 22.55 12.07
N ILE A 546 3.40 21.74 12.69
CA ILE A 546 3.70 20.37 13.07
C ILE A 546 2.99 19.44 12.09
N SER A 547 3.74 18.53 11.46
CA SER A 547 3.16 17.43 10.70
C SER A 547 2.69 16.32 11.65
N THR A 548 1.45 15.87 11.51
CA THR A 548 0.86 14.81 12.34
C THR A 548 -0.17 14.01 11.55
N SER A 549 -0.14 12.68 11.72
CA SER A 549 -1.15 11.76 11.18
C SER A 549 -2.47 11.77 11.96
N GLU A 550 -2.50 12.40 13.14
CA GLU A 550 -3.70 12.51 13.99
C GLU A 550 -4.66 13.61 13.49
N SER A 551 -4.19 14.50 12.62
CA SER A 551 -5.00 15.50 11.95
C SER A 551 -5.37 15.04 10.55
N ARG A 552 -6.65 15.14 10.20
CA ARG A 552 -7.14 14.88 8.84
C ARG A 552 -6.59 15.82 7.78
N PHE A 553 -5.93 16.90 8.19
CA PHE A 553 -5.27 17.84 7.28
C PHE A 553 -3.75 17.67 7.26
N GLY A 554 -3.21 16.70 8.02
CA GLY A 554 -1.78 16.35 8.03
C GLY A 554 -0.85 17.34 8.71
N LYS A 555 -1.29 18.59 8.91
CA LYS A 555 -0.58 19.63 9.63
C LYS A 555 -1.48 20.32 10.65
N VAL A 556 -0.87 20.76 11.74
CA VAL A 556 -1.47 21.56 12.81
C VAL A 556 -0.55 22.73 13.14
N ALA A 557 -1.11 23.80 13.70
CA ALA A 557 -0.36 25.01 14.03
C ALA A 557 -0.11 25.10 15.54
N GLU A 558 1.15 25.02 15.97
CA GLU A 558 1.55 25.27 17.35
C GLU A 558 1.86 26.76 17.54
N CYS A 559 1.23 27.38 18.53
CA CYS A 559 1.53 28.75 18.93
C CYS A 559 2.86 28.78 19.69
N LEU A 560 3.84 29.55 19.22
CA LEU A 560 5.16 29.67 19.85
C LEU A 560 5.28 30.86 20.80
N SER A 561 4.48 31.90 20.60
CA SER A 561 4.52 33.12 21.42
C SER A 561 3.26 33.96 21.23
N GLY A 562 3.04 34.92 22.11
CA GLY A 562 1.96 35.90 21.99
C GLY A 562 0.70 35.53 22.78
N ASN A 563 -0.14 36.54 23.00
CA ASN A 563 -1.36 36.45 23.81
C ASN A 563 -2.65 36.46 22.98
N SER A 564 -2.54 36.53 21.65
CA SER A 564 -3.66 36.56 20.73
C SER A 564 -3.30 36.09 19.33
N PHE A 565 -4.30 35.60 18.58
CA PHE A 565 -4.18 35.22 17.17
C PHE A 565 -5.50 35.48 16.42
N ARG A 566 -5.44 35.59 15.10
CA ARG A 566 -6.62 35.85 14.27
C ARG A 566 -7.05 34.63 13.46
N ILE A 567 -8.35 34.41 13.43
CA ILE A 567 -9.01 33.42 12.58
C ILE A 567 -9.75 34.17 11.47
N ASN A 568 -9.43 33.87 10.22
CA ASN A 568 -10.09 34.44 9.04
C ASN A 568 -10.79 33.32 8.27
N CYS A 569 -12.08 33.21 8.48
CA CYS A 569 -12.92 32.21 7.84
C CYS A 569 -13.49 32.74 6.52
N HIS A 570 -13.42 31.93 5.47
CA HIS A 570 -14.02 32.21 4.16
C HIS A 570 -14.93 31.04 3.78
N ILE A 571 -16.24 31.26 3.90
CA ILE A 571 -17.26 30.26 3.58
C ILE A 571 -18.18 30.84 2.51
N ASN A 572 -18.40 30.09 1.44
CA ASN A 572 -19.42 30.46 0.48
C ASN A 572 -20.77 29.94 1.00
N SER A 573 -21.81 30.78 1.01
CA SER A 573 -23.11 30.42 1.61
C SER A 573 -23.76 29.16 1.01
N HIS A 574 -23.51 28.85 -0.27
CA HIS A 574 -23.98 27.60 -0.92
C HIS A 574 -23.32 26.31 -0.38
N MET A 575 -22.21 26.42 0.36
CA MET A 575 -21.51 25.29 0.97
C MET A 575 -22.15 24.86 2.31
N LEU A 576 -23.04 25.69 2.87
CA LEU A 576 -23.82 25.38 4.06
C LEU A 576 -25.30 25.20 3.68
N SER A 577 -26.09 24.59 4.58
CA SER A 577 -27.54 24.54 4.43
C SER A 577 -28.12 25.94 4.64
N SER A 578 -29.06 26.36 3.79
CA SER A 578 -29.71 27.67 3.92
C SER A 578 -30.61 27.74 5.16
N ASN A 579 -30.85 28.96 5.66
CA ASN A 579 -31.74 29.23 6.81
C ASN A 579 -31.42 28.42 8.07
N THR A 580 -30.15 28.05 8.25
CA THR A 580 -29.70 27.18 9.34
C THR A 580 -28.83 27.97 10.31
N ALA A 581 -29.06 27.79 11.61
CA ALA A 581 -28.21 28.35 12.64
C ALA A 581 -27.05 27.38 12.92
N TYR A 582 -25.84 27.90 12.96
CA TYR A 582 -24.58 27.18 13.06
C TYR A 582 -23.79 27.66 14.27
N ALA A 583 -23.07 26.74 14.92
CA ALA A 583 -22.01 27.02 15.86
C ALA A 583 -20.64 26.78 15.22
N VAL A 584 -19.68 27.64 15.54
CA VAL A 584 -18.27 27.49 15.16
C VAL A 584 -17.49 27.06 16.39
N TYR A 585 -16.74 25.98 16.25
CA TYR A 585 -15.90 25.36 17.27
C TYR A 585 -14.43 25.51 16.89
N LEU A 586 -13.59 25.96 17.82
CA LEU A 586 -12.15 25.85 17.71
C LEU A 586 -11.74 24.43 18.10
N VAL A 587 -10.93 23.76 17.27
CA VAL A 587 -10.42 22.41 17.53
C VAL A 587 -8.91 22.48 17.79
N TYR A 588 -8.48 21.98 18.95
CA TYR A 588 -7.12 22.20 19.47
C TYR A 588 -6.67 21.10 20.44
N THR A 589 -5.39 21.11 20.84
CA THR A 589 -4.90 20.42 22.04
C THR A 589 -3.95 21.32 22.83
N LEU A 590 -3.66 20.93 24.07
CA LEU A 590 -2.82 21.66 25.02
C LEU A 590 -1.61 20.81 25.42
N PRO A 591 -0.48 21.44 25.83
CA PRO A 591 0.68 20.71 26.33
C PRO A 591 0.35 19.94 27.62
N GLU A 592 0.97 18.76 27.82
CA GLU A 592 0.71 17.88 28.98
C GLU A 592 0.95 18.55 30.36
N ASN A 593 1.73 19.64 30.43
CA ASN A 593 2.10 20.35 31.67
C ASN A 593 1.41 21.71 31.86
N SER A 594 0.31 21.97 31.18
CA SER A 594 -0.27 23.30 31.04
C SER A 594 -1.19 23.78 32.19
N ARG A 595 -1.05 23.22 33.39
CA ARG A 595 -1.87 23.57 34.57
C ARG A 595 -1.66 25.03 34.99
N GLY A 596 -2.63 25.89 34.65
CA GLY A 596 -2.77 27.25 35.20
C GLY A 596 -2.82 28.40 34.19
N ILE A 597 -2.28 28.24 32.97
CA ILE A 597 -2.28 29.31 31.95
C ILE A 597 -3.62 29.33 31.19
N TYR A 598 -4.09 28.16 30.75
CA TYR A 598 -5.31 28.00 29.95
C TYR A 598 -6.61 27.92 30.77
N THR A 599 -6.53 28.17 32.08
CA THR A 599 -7.70 28.43 32.93
C THR A 599 -8.22 29.86 32.78
N CYS A 600 -7.41 30.75 32.19
CA CYS A 600 -7.81 32.10 31.78
C CYS A 600 -8.78 32.04 30.60
N PRO A 601 -9.94 32.73 30.65
CA PRO A 601 -10.85 32.80 29.53
C PRO A 601 -10.21 33.49 28.30
N LEU A 602 -10.52 32.95 27.14
CA LEU A 602 -10.23 33.49 25.83
C LEU A 602 -11.35 34.44 25.41
N GLN A 603 -11.01 35.71 25.22
CA GLN A 603 -11.88 36.73 24.65
C GLN A 603 -11.94 36.57 23.14
N VAL A 604 -13.13 36.36 22.60
CA VAL A 604 -13.41 36.30 21.16
C VAL A 604 -14.03 37.62 20.73
N GLN A 605 -13.36 38.30 19.79
CA GLN A 605 -13.82 39.56 19.20
C GLN A 605 -14.14 39.36 17.71
N ASP A 606 -15.41 39.61 17.34
CA ASP A 606 -15.85 39.74 15.95
C ASP A 606 -15.42 41.10 15.39
N SER A 607 -14.68 41.09 14.28
CA SER A 607 -14.09 42.30 13.68
C SER A 607 -14.86 42.86 12.49
N ASP A 608 -15.93 42.20 12.02
CA ASP A 608 -16.69 42.64 10.84
C ASP A 608 -17.95 43.48 11.19
N LYS A 609 -18.39 43.51 12.46
CA LYS A 609 -19.51 44.37 12.91
C LYS A 609 -19.03 45.77 13.33
N TYR A 610 -19.07 46.72 12.38
CA TYR A 610 -18.95 48.15 12.67
C TYR A 610 -20.03 48.56 13.71
N ASN A 611 -19.58 48.95 14.92
CA ASN A 611 -20.36 49.54 16.03
C ASN A 611 -21.05 48.62 17.06
N SER A 612 -20.76 47.31 17.13
CA SER A 612 -21.05 46.54 18.36
C SER A 612 -19.99 45.47 18.61
N THR A 613 -18.96 45.77 19.40
CA THR A 613 -18.02 44.77 19.91
C THR A 613 -18.75 43.84 20.86
N THR A 614 -19.26 42.74 20.32
CA THR A 614 -19.79 41.65 21.15
C THR A 614 -18.59 40.82 21.57
N PHE A 615 -18.28 40.85 22.87
CA PHE A 615 -17.21 40.05 23.45
C PHE A 615 -17.81 38.78 24.02
N PHE A 616 -17.25 37.62 23.65
CA PHE A 616 -17.57 36.34 24.24
C PHE A 616 -16.34 35.78 24.95
N CYS A 617 -16.56 34.96 25.98
CA CYS A 617 -15.49 34.28 26.70
C CYS A 617 -15.64 32.78 26.57
N ALA A 618 -14.58 32.13 26.09
CA ALA A 618 -14.44 30.67 26.00
C ALA A 618 -13.32 30.21 26.94
N CYS A 619 -13.47 29.05 27.59
CA CYS A 619 -12.37 28.46 28.39
C CYS A 619 -11.71 27.35 27.59
N LEU A 620 -10.38 27.24 27.66
CA LEU A 620 -9.63 26.17 26.99
C LEU A 620 -9.43 24.93 27.89
N ILE A 621 -9.71 25.06 29.20
CA ILE A 621 -9.77 23.95 30.16
C ILE A 621 -11.12 24.02 30.89
N ALA A 622 -11.74 22.86 31.14
CA ALA A 622 -12.96 22.78 31.94
C ALA A 622 -12.64 23.24 33.38
N GLN A 623 -13.29 24.31 33.83
CA GLN A 623 -13.16 24.74 35.22
C GLN A 623 -13.93 23.74 36.10
N GLU A 624 -13.24 23.04 36.99
CA GLU A 624 -13.91 22.33 38.08
C GLU A 624 -14.75 23.36 38.83
N THR A 625 -16.06 23.13 38.90
CA THR A 625 -16.98 23.97 39.68
C THR A 625 -16.58 23.89 41.14
N HIS A 626 -15.71 24.79 41.59
CA HIS A 626 -15.60 25.07 43.01
C HIS A 626 -16.89 25.78 43.41
N VAL A 627 -17.79 24.99 44.00
CA VAL A 627 -18.81 25.44 44.94
C VAL A 627 -18.24 26.61 45.74
N ILE A 628 -18.98 27.71 45.76
CA ILE A 628 -18.69 28.93 46.54
C ILE A 628 -18.50 28.52 48.01
N ASN A 629 -17.26 28.21 48.39
CA ASN A 629 -16.86 28.36 49.77
C ASN A 629 -16.41 29.81 49.91
N LYS A 630 -17.21 30.57 50.65
CA LYS A 630 -16.84 31.88 51.19
C LYS A 630 -15.39 31.82 51.67
N ILE A 631 -14.47 32.37 50.89
CA ILE A 631 -13.17 32.76 51.40
C ILE A 631 -13.48 33.91 52.36
N LYS A 632 -13.13 33.71 53.63
CA LYS A 632 -13.18 34.77 54.62
C LYS A 632 -12.24 35.87 54.16
N ASP A 633 -12.79 37.07 54.20
CA ASP A 633 -12.15 38.36 53.98
C ASP A 633 -10.95 38.51 54.94
N ASP A 634 -9.76 38.17 54.44
CA ASP A 634 -8.47 38.50 55.06
C ASP A 634 -7.65 39.32 54.04
N GLY A 635 -8.15 40.52 53.73
CA GLY A 635 -7.36 41.76 53.73
C GLY A 635 -6.06 41.89 52.93
N ASP A 636 -5.81 41.12 51.87
CA ASP A 636 -4.69 41.36 50.94
C ASP A 636 -5.18 41.52 49.49
N HIS A 637 -5.44 42.77 49.09
CA HIS A 637 -5.94 43.16 47.77
C HIS A 637 -4.84 43.38 46.73
N SER A 638 -3.80 42.53 46.67
CA SER A 638 -2.64 42.80 45.81
C SER A 638 -2.39 41.84 44.63
N GLN A 639 -3.18 40.77 44.43
CA GLN A 639 -3.07 39.96 43.20
C GLN A 639 -4.43 39.40 42.75
N ILE A 640 -4.73 39.59 41.46
CA ILE A 640 -5.93 39.15 40.70
C ILE A 640 -7.10 40.17 40.74
N PRO A 641 -7.32 40.96 39.66
CA PRO A 641 -8.44 41.90 39.58
C PRO A 641 -9.80 41.20 39.66
N GLU A 642 -10.68 41.74 40.50
CA GLU A 642 -12.12 41.50 40.54
C GLU A 642 -12.76 41.76 39.16
N LEU A 643 -12.87 40.73 38.32
CA LEU A 643 -13.53 40.84 37.01
C LEU A 643 -14.54 39.71 36.72
N TRP A 644 -14.74 38.77 37.63
CA TRP A 644 -15.52 37.55 37.37
C TRP A 644 -17.03 37.70 37.06
N PRO A 645 -17.79 38.73 37.48
CA PRO A 645 -19.22 38.80 37.16
C PRO A 645 -19.54 39.20 35.70
N LEU A 646 -18.62 39.85 34.99
CA LEU A 646 -18.82 40.34 33.61
C LEU A 646 -18.38 39.34 32.53
N TYR A 647 -17.63 38.30 32.91
CA TYR A 647 -17.08 37.27 32.01
C TYR A 647 -17.79 35.92 32.15
N ARG A 648 -19.11 35.92 32.38
CA ARG A 648 -19.91 34.69 32.32
C ARG A 648 -20.02 34.24 30.86
N PRO A 649 -19.64 33.00 30.50
CA PRO A 649 -19.82 32.49 29.15
C PRO A 649 -21.31 32.53 28.79
N LYS A 650 -21.65 33.19 27.67
CA LYS A 650 -23.04 33.24 27.16
C LYS A 650 -23.40 32.04 26.28
N LEU A 651 -22.40 31.26 25.85
CA LEU A 651 -22.52 30.10 24.98
C LEU A 651 -22.31 28.82 25.80
N ASP A 652 -22.65 27.65 25.23
CA ASP A 652 -22.25 26.32 25.71
C ASP A 652 -20.73 26.06 25.54
N SER A 653 -19.93 27.12 25.74
CA SER A 653 -18.47 27.24 25.59
C SER A 653 -17.68 26.56 26.72
N ILE A 654 -18.19 25.42 27.20
CA ILE A 654 -17.42 24.49 28.02
C ILE A 654 -16.59 23.64 27.04
N PRO A 655 -15.25 23.63 27.17
CA PRO A 655 -14.41 22.81 26.31
C PRO A 655 -14.71 21.33 26.53
N LYS A 656 -14.77 20.57 25.45
CA LYS A 656 -15.09 19.14 25.45
C LYS A 656 -14.00 18.35 24.75
N GLU A 657 -13.69 17.19 25.29
CA GLU A 657 -12.83 16.21 24.62
C GLU A 657 -13.66 15.47 23.56
N ARG A 658 -13.11 15.38 22.36
CA ARG A 658 -13.70 14.70 21.22
C ARG A 658 -13.29 13.24 21.21
N LYS A 659 -14.02 12.43 20.43
CA LYS A 659 -13.70 11.01 20.24
C LYS A 659 -12.36 10.78 19.53
N ASP A 660 -11.88 11.78 18.78
CA ASP A 660 -10.59 11.75 18.08
C ASP A 660 -9.42 12.25 18.97
N GLY A 661 -9.65 12.49 20.27
CA GLY A 661 -8.64 12.91 21.24
C GLY A 661 -8.34 14.41 21.24
N TRP A 662 -8.91 15.16 20.29
CA TRP A 662 -8.79 16.62 20.26
C TRP A 662 -9.78 17.30 21.21
N MET A 663 -9.47 18.50 21.65
CA MET A 663 -10.40 19.36 22.38
C MET A 663 -11.18 20.25 21.41
N GLU A 664 -12.44 20.54 21.74
CA GLU A 664 -13.24 21.56 21.06
C GLU A 664 -13.83 22.57 22.03
N VAL A 665 -13.98 23.82 21.58
CA VAL A 665 -14.75 24.84 22.32
C VAL A 665 -15.52 25.72 21.35
N GLN A 666 -16.78 26.01 21.66
CA GLN A 666 -17.60 26.92 20.86
C GLN A 666 -17.08 28.36 20.99
N ILE A 667 -16.85 29.01 19.86
CA ILE A 667 -16.36 30.40 19.80
C ILE A 667 -17.35 31.35 19.14
N MET A 668 -18.35 30.84 18.42
CA MET A 668 -19.34 31.67 17.71
C MET A 668 -20.65 30.92 17.42
N GLU A 669 -21.72 31.68 17.28
CA GLU A 669 -22.95 31.30 16.57
C GLU A 669 -23.13 32.19 15.32
N TYR A 670 -23.56 31.57 14.24
CA TYR A 670 -23.72 32.14 12.91
C TYR A 670 -25.04 31.66 12.31
N LYS A 671 -25.68 32.42 11.43
CA LYS A 671 -26.90 32.00 10.73
C LYS A 671 -26.71 32.18 9.24
N SER A 672 -26.94 31.12 8.46
CA SER A 672 -26.85 31.19 7.01
C SER A 672 -28.10 31.86 6.42
N ASP A 673 -27.89 32.87 5.58
CA ASP A 673 -28.94 33.53 4.80
C ASP A 673 -29.07 32.93 3.39
N GLU A 674 -30.20 33.13 2.71
CA GLU A 674 -30.49 32.55 1.37
C GLU A 674 -29.64 33.14 0.23
N VAL A 675 -28.89 34.22 0.45
CA VAL A 675 -28.16 34.92 -0.59
C VAL A 675 -26.83 34.23 -0.89
N VAL A 676 -26.56 33.93 -2.17
CA VAL A 676 -25.24 33.44 -2.63
C VAL A 676 -24.22 34.56 -2.51
N SER A 677 -23.56 34.66 -1.36
CA SER A 677 -22.49 35.63 -1.12
C SER A 677 -21.31 34.95 -0.43
N ILE A 678 -20.10 35.45 -0.68
CA ILE A 678 -18.90 35.01 0.03
C ILE A 678 -18.91 35.70 1.39
N GLU A 679 -19.18 34.94 2.43
CA GLU A 679 -19.19 35.48 3.78
C GLU A 679 -17.79 35.38 4.37
N ARG A 680 -17.26 36.54 4.77
CA ARG A 680 -15.98 36.66 5.47
C ARG A 680 -16.29 36.88 6.93
N ALA A 681 -15.74 36.00 7.76
CA ALA A 681 -15.87 36.10 9.20
C ALA A 681 -14.46 36.21 9.79
N ARG A 682 -14.15 37.36 10.39
CA ARG A 682 -12.83 37.66 10.93
C ARG A 682 -12.88 37.82 12.44
N PHE A 683 -12.06 37.02 13.13
CA PHE A 683 -12.01 36.98 14.60
C PHE A 683 -10.62 37.24 15.12
N VAL A 684 -10.58 37.86 16.30
CA VAL A 684 -9.40 37.94 17.15
C VAL A 684 -9.70 37.14 18.42
N LEU A 685 -8.87 36.14 18.71
CA LEU A 685 -8.93 35.37 19.95
C LEU A 685 -7.76 35.84 20.82
N SER A 686 -8.04 36.26 22.04
CA SER A 686 -7.04 36.86 22.95
C SER A 686 -7.26 36.43 24.39
N LEU A 687 -6.19 36.18 25.15
CA LEU A 687 -6.32 35.92 26.59
C LEU A 687 -6.78 37.19 27.32
N CYS A 688 -7.72 37.05 28.27
CA CYS A 688 -8.19 38.18 29.07
C CYS A 688 -7.09 38.83 29.95
N VAL A 689 -5.99 38.11 30.19
CA VAL A 689 -4.83 38.60 30.96
C VAL A 689 -3.64 38.81 30.01
N PRO A 690 -3.24 40.06 29.71
CA PRO A 690 -2.23 40.36 28.69
C PRO A 690 -0.84 39.78 28.95
N GLN A 691 -0.51 39.44 30.21
CA GLN A 691 0.78 38.88 30.62
C GLN A 691 0.90 37.37 30.39
N LEU A 692 -0.21 36.69 30.07
CA LEU A 692 -0.21 35.26 29.75
C LEU A 692 -0.01 35.07 28.24
N GLU A 693 0.63 33.96 27.87
CA GLU A 693 0.88 33.58 26.48
C GLU A 693 0.14 32.29 26.13
N LEU A 694 -0.20 32.14 24.85
CA LEU A 694 -0.84 30.94 24.30
C LEU A 694 0.18 29.87 23.88
N THR A 695 1.45 30.06 24.21
CA THR A 695 2.58 29.21 23.84
C THR A 695 2.33 27.72 24.15
N GLY A 696 2.44 26.88 23.13
CA GLY A 696 2.16 25.43 23.16
C GLY A 696 0.73 25.05 22.78
N LEU A 697 -0.17 26.02 22.52
CA LEU A 697 -1.50 25.73 21.98
C LEU A 697 -1.36 25.19 20.57
N ILE A 698 -1.84 23.97 20.33
CA ILE A 698 -1.83 23.35 19.00
C ILE A 698 -3.23 23.43 18.42
N VAL A 699 -3.39 24.16 17.31
CA VAL A 699 -4.65 24.38 16.62
C VAL A 699 -4.74 23.48 15.40
N VAL A 700 -5.79 22.66 15.33
CA VAL A 700 -6.12 21.85 14.15
C VAL A 700 -6.85 22.68 13.11
N GLY A 701 -7.77 23.54 13.56
CA GLY A 701 -8.64 24.33 12.70
C GLY A 701 -9.93 24.74 13.39
N ILE A 702 -10.97 24.97 12.60
CA ILE A 702 -12.33 25.25 13.09
C ILE A 702 -13.35 24.29 12.47
N GLU A 703 -14.37 23.94 13.24
CA GLU A 703 -15.48 23.09 12.81
C GLU A 703 -16.80 23.85 12.93
N ILE A 704 -17.66 23.73 11.93
CA ILE A 704 -18.92 24.45 11.78
C ILE A 704 -20.03 23.40 11.72
N ARG A 705 -20.90 23.41 12.72
CA ARG A 705 -22.00 22.45 12.88
C ARG A 705 -23.31 23.17 13.17
N PRO A 706 -24.47 22.65 12.76
CA PRO A 706 -25.74 23.23 13.13
C PRO A 706 -25.95 23.22 14.65
N LEU A 707 -26.72 24.20 15.14
CA LEU A 707 -27.13 24.34 16.53
C LEU A 707 -28.30 23.43 16.92
#